data_AF-A0A1G6WJQ2-F1
#
_entry.id   AF-A0A1G6WJQ2-F1
#
_cell.length_a   1.000
_cell.length_b   1.000
_cell.length_c   1.000
_cell.angle_alpha   90.00
_cell.angle_beta   90.00
_cell.angle_gamma   90.00
#
_symmetry.space_group_name_H-M   'P 1'
#
loop_
_entity.id
_entity.type
_entity.pdbx_description
1 polymer ?
#
loop_
_entity_poly.entity_id
_entity_poly.type
_entity_poly.pdbx_seq_one_letter_code
_entity_poly.pdbx_strand_id
1 'polypeptide(L)'
;MHDMALDVVYGETRNPEVSRRVIEALSTLGLTGTAYVGYPVLAGADGKVPVDVLLVSSDTGIVTFTLTAASDATNVDAIVHDQDNLASVLESSLSRYPALRTGRRFAVPITTVVVGPDSVESDALLKQNDVTFVPVNQVAAAVPVEQHIDDVRLHALEAALQRVTTIKPPRRRTEVTDNGSYGGIIRRIEAEIANLDAWQKQAAIESPLGPQRIRGLAGSGKTVVLALKAAYWHVQHPEWRIALTFQTRSLYHQLEDLTTRFTFAHGEDAPDRDKLQILHAWGASRRGGLYQVMADHVGAPIRDYNYARAQFGMENAFDGVCRELLDHCAGINVDPIFDAILIDEAQDLPPTFFKLVYLFTKKPKRVVWAYDELQILSEASMPSTEELFGKDANGDALVTLRNRSGSPQEDIVLPKCYRNTPWALTAAHAIGFGLYRDELVQHFDNPQLWADIGYEVEKGHLSLGSHVVLDRKAKSAPSFFFELLTPEDAVQFIPFQATSDQDNWIAESVARDISEHELRHEDVLIVLPEPYVARSRFAGLKAVLWSRGLQAHMPSVNAGVDSLFLENSIAVTHVFRAKGNEAAMVYVVDAEFGNGGSNLVTRRNTIFTAITRSRAWVRVTGRGENFQALVAEYEQVKSRDFVLDFTLPTERELAAMNRLNQERAAGEQANDAVLQSLEEALAMVEQGRLRLNDLTPRQRTLLARLTRDRLNDGPEF
;
A
#
# COMPACT_ATOMS: atom_id res chain seq x y z
N MET A 1 19.52 27.45 -3.49
CA MET A 1 18.66 28.04 -4.52
C MET A 1 17.37 27.24 -4.48
N HIS A 2 16.35 27.76 -3.81
CA HIS A 2 15.03 27.13 -3.84
C HIS A 2 14.42 27.38 -5.22
N ASP A 3 13.96 26.31 -5.87
CA ASP A 3 13.25 26.36 -7.14
C ASP A 3 11.99 27.22 -6.97
N MET A 4 11.93 28.36 -7.65
CA MET A 4 10.70 29.15 -7.81
C MET A 4 9.85 28.50 -8.90
N ALA A 5 9.16 27.41 -8.56
CA ALA A 5 8.23 26.74 -9.45
C ALA A 5 6.89 26.54 -8.74
N LEU A 6 5.81 27.02 -9.38
CA LEU A 6 4.43 26.72 -8.99
C LEU A 6 4.22 25.20 -9.06
N ASP A 7 3.87 24.57 -7.95
CA ASP A 7 3.53 23.14 -7.93
C ASP A 7 2.12 22.95 -8.51
N VAL A 8 1.90 21.90 -9.29
CA VAL A 8 0.61 21.67 -9.96
C VAL A 8 0.12 20.25 -9.70
N VAL A 9 -1.06 20.14 -9.11
CA VAL A 9 -1.72 18.87 -8.79
C VAL A 9 -2.94 18.69 -9.69
N TYR A 10 -2.91 17.68 -10.55
CA TYR A 10 -3.94 17.48 -11.57
C TYR A 10 -5.01 16.46 -11.17
N GLY A 11 -6.12 16.93 -10.60
CA GLY A 11 -7.31 16.12 -10.37
C GLY A 11 -8.17 15.88 -11.62
N GLU A 12 -9.28 15.16 -11.43
CA GLU A 12 -10.27 14.95 -12.49
C GLU A 12 -10.98 16.28 -12.82
N THR A 13 -10.98 16.67 -14.09
CA THR A 13 -11.60 17.92 -14.58
C THR A 13 -12.50 17.67 -15.78
N ARG A 14 -13.59 18.42 -15.87
CA ARG A 14 -14.54 18.37 -17.00
C ARG A 14 -13.98 19.04 -18.26
N ASN A 15 -13.05 19.99 -18.10
CA ASN A 15 -12.48 20.78 -19.18
C ASN A 15 -10.94 20.74 -19.16
N PRO A 16 -10.30 19.60 -19.52
CA PRO A 16 -8.85 19.41 -19.37
C PRO A 16 -8.02 20.44 -20.16
N GLU A 17 -8.42 20.75 -21.40
CA GLU A 17 -7.64 21.63 -22.26
C GLU A 17 -7.67 23.09 -21.80
N VAL A 18 -8.82 23.56 -21.32
CA VAL A 18 -8.94 24.91 -20.76
C VAL A 18 -8.18 25.01 -19.45
N SER A 19 -8.30 24.00 -18.58
CA SER A 19 -7.54 23.91 -17.32
C SER A 19 -6.03 23.97 -17.59
N ARG A 20 -5.54 23.24 -18.60
CA ARG A 20 -4.13 23.24 -19.01
C ARG A 20 -3.64 24.63 -19.41
N ARG A 21 -4.42 25.36 -20.20
CA ARG A 21 -4.10 26.74 -20.62
C ARG A 21 -4.11 27.72 -19.45
N VAL A 22 -5.01 27.55 -18.48
CA VAL A 22 -5.02 28.33 -17.22
C VAL A 22 -3.73 28.08 -16.47
N ILE A 23 -3.31 26.82 -16.28
CA ILE A 23 -2.05 26.48 -15.61
C ILE A 23 -0.84 27.07 -16.36
N GLU A 24 -0.80 26.96 -17.69
CA GLU A 24 0.28 27.58 -18.49
C GLU A 24 0.40 29.08 -18.22
N ALA A 25 -0.73 29.80 -18.16
CA ALA A 25 -0.76 31.21 -17.83
C ALA A 25 -0.25 31.48 -16.41
N LEU A 26 -0.67 30.71 -15.41
CA LEU A 26 -0.22 30.85 -14.03
C LEU A 26 1.28 30.60 -13.86
N SER A 27 1.84 29.61 -14.57
CA SER A 27 3.27 29.29 -14.53
C SER A 27 4.16 30.43 -15.06
N THR A 28 3.62 31.35 -15.87
CA THR A 28 4.38 32.53 -16.34
C THR A 28 4.58 33.60 -15.26
N LEU A 29 3.82 33.55 -14.17
CA LEU A 29 3.82 34.58 -13.13
C LEU A 29 4.95 34.41 -12.10
N GLY A 30 5.66 33.27 -12.11
CA GLY A 30 6.76 33.02 -11.16
C GLY A 30 6.32 32.95 -9.70
N LEU A 31 5.05 32.58 -9.45
CA LEU A 31 4.45 32.52 -8.13
C LEU A 31 5.02 31.37 -7.31
N THR A 32 5.04 31.55 -5.98
CA THR A 32 5.35 30.47 -5.04
C THR A 32 4.04 29.94 -4.43
N GLY A 33 3.73 28.66 -4.68
CA GLY A 33 2.50 28.05 -4.19
C GLY A 33 2.12 26.77 -4.93
N THR A 34 0.85 26.38 -4.80
CA THR A 34 0.27 25.20 -5.45
C THR A 34 -1.00 25.56 -6.23
N ALA A 35 -1.09 25.08 -7.48
CA ALA A 35 -2.30 25.09 -8.27
C ALA A 35 -2.93 23.69 -8.29
N TYR A 36 -4.18 23.58 -7.86
CA TYR A 36 -4.96 22.35 -7.89
C TYR A 36 -5.95 22.42 -9.06
N VAL A 37 -6.00 21.39 -9.89
CA VAL A 37 -7.01 21.25 -10.95
C VAL A 37 -8.07 20.24 -10.51
N GLY A 38 -9.34 20.61 -10.61
CA GLY A 38 -10.48 19.76 -10.25
C GLY A 38 -10.63 19.53 -8.74
N TYR A 39 -9.88 20.21 -7.88
CA TYR A 39 -9.84 19.99 -6.44
C TYR A 39 -9.78 21.33 -5.67
N PRO A 40 -10.42 21.44 -4.49
CA PRO A 40 -11.21 20.43 -3.78
C PRO A 40 -12.64 20.27 -4.32
N VAL A 41 -13.36 19.30 -3.76
CA VAL A 41 -14.84 19.29 -3.78
C VAL A 41 -15.33 19.71 -2.41
N LEU A 42 -16.24 20.67 -2.37
CA LEU A 42 -16.76 21.21 -1.13
C LEU A 42 -18.24 20.87 -0.99
N ALA A 43 -18.69 20.66 0.24
CA ALA A 43 -20.10 20.49 0.57
C ALA A 43 -20.75 21.87 0.81
N GLY A 44 -21.73 22.22 -0.04
CA GLY A 44 -22.59 23.40 0.12
C GLY A 44 -24.01 23.01 0.52
N ALA A 45 -24.85 24.00 0.81
CA ALA A 45 -26.23 23.78 1.24
C ALA A 45 -27.09 23.10 0.15
N ASP A 46 -26.87 23.46 -1.12
CA ASP A 46 -27.63 22.96 -2.27
C ASP A 46 -26.95 21.79 -3.00
N GLY A 47 -25.87 21.25 -2.42
CA GLY A 47 -25.11 20.13 -2.96
C GLY A 47 -23.61 20.38 -3.02
N LYS A 48 -22.92 19.55 -3.80
CA LYS A 48 -21.46 19.58 -3.93
C LYS A 48 -21.03 20.68 -4.90
N VAL A 49 -20.03 21.46 -4.51
CA VAL A 49 -19.44 22.54 -5.31
C VAL A 49 -18.01 22.13 -5.70
N PRO A 50 -17.79 21.65 -6.94
CA PRO A 50 -16.45 21.35 -7.42
C PRO A 50 -15.69 22.63 -7.77
N VAL A 51 -14.37 22.62 -7.60
CA VAL A 51 -13.49 23.73 -8.03
C VAL A 51 -12.71 23.29 -9.25
N ASP A 52 -12.83 24.02 -10.38
CA ASP A 52 -12.13 23.64 -11.61
C ASP A 52 -10.62 23.89 -11.53
N VAL A 53 -10.20 25.08 -11.06
CA VAL A 53 -8.80 25.36 -10.72
C VAL A 53 -8.74 26.22 -9.45
N LEU A 54 -7.90 25.83 -8.49
CA LEU A 54 -7.64 26.57 -7.26
C LEU A 54 -6.13 26.89 -7.18
N LEU A 55 -5.78 28.16 -7.15
CA LEU A 55 -4.43 28.63 -6.85
C LEU A 55 -4.35 29.02 -5.38
N VAL A 56 -3.34 28.49 -4.69
CA VAL A 56 -2.96 28.87 -3.34
C VAL A 56 -1.51 29.35 -3.38
N SER A 57 -1.27 30.60 -3.00
CA SER A 57 0.08 31.19 -3.05
C SER A 57 0.32 32.17 -1.93
N SER A 58 1.59 32.32 -1.51
CA SER A 58 2.03 33.39 -0.61
C SER A 58 1.69 34.77 -1.16
N ASP A 59 1.65 34.93 -2.48
CA ASP A 59 1.59 36.22 -3.16
C ASP A 59 0.15 36.69 -3.41
N THR A 60 -0.82 35.75 -3.40
CA THR A 60 -2.21 36.01 -3.81
C THR A 60 -3.26 35.57 -2.79
N GLY A 61 -2.91 34.68 -1.85
CA GLY A 61 -3.90 33.99 -1.02
C GLY A 61 -4.59 32.86 -1.79
N ILE A 62 -5.92 32.92 -1.93
CA ILE A 62 -6.73 31.93 -2.65
C ILE A 62 -7.30 32.57 -3.92
N VAL A 63 -7.09 31.94 -5.07
CA VAL A 63 -7.74 32.32 -6.34
C VAL A 63 -8.42 31.10 -6.94
N THR A 64 -9.73 31.17 -7.18
CA THR A 64 -10.48 30.11 -7.87
C THR A 64 -10.77 30.51 -9.31
N PHE A 65 -10.60 29.59 -10.25
CA PHE A 65 -11.03 29.76 -11.63
C PHE A 65 -12.17 28.79 -11.92
N THR A 66 -13.34 29.34 -12.28
CA THR A 66 -14.50 28.56 -12.74
C THR A 66 -14.51 28.57 -14.26
N LEU A 67 -14.63 27.40 -14.89
CA LEU A 67 -14.53 27.25 -16.34
C LEU A 67 -15.93 27.18 -16.96
N THR A 68 -16.28 28.17 -17.77
CA THR A 68 -17.62 28.28 -18.38
C THR A 68 -17.57 28.06 -19.89
N ALA A 69 -18.49 27.25 -20.41
CA ALA A 69 -18.65 27.03 -21.85
C ALA A 69 -19.37 28.22 -22.54
N ALA A 70 -19.23 28.34 -23.87
CA ALA A 70 -19.86 29.42 -24.64
C ALA A 70 -21.39 29.48 -24.50
N SER A 71 -22.05 28.32 -24.33
CA SER A 71 -23.50 28.22 -24.13
C SER A 71 -23.95 28.82 -22.81
N ASP A 72 -23.14 28.66 -21.77
CA ASP A 72 -23.50 28.96 -20.38
C ASP A 72 -23.10 30.38 -20.00
N ALA A 73 -22.16 30.98 -20.74
CA ALA A 73 -21.69 32.36 -20.58
C ALA A 73 -22.77 33.44 -20.81
N THR A 74 -23.98 33.05 -21.22
CA THR A 74 -25.12 33.96 -21.44
C THR A 74 -25.98 34.17 -20.19
N ASN A 75 -25.86 33.33 -19.16
CA ASN A 75 -26.64 33.42 -17.92
C ASN A 75 -25.83 34.08 -16.78
N VAL A 76 -25.76 35.40 -16.80
CA VAL A 76 -24.95 36.19 -15.85
C VAL A 76 -25.34 35.96 -14.39
N ASP A 77 -26.65 35.88 -14.09
CA ASP A 77 -27.13 35.70 -12.71
C ASP A 77 -26.69 34.35 -12.12
N ALA A 78 -26.69 33.29 -12.94
CA ALA A 78 -26.19 31.98 -12.51
C ALA A 78 -24.68 32.01 -12.23
N ILE A 79 -23.90 32.69 -13.08
CA ILE A 79 -22.45 32.82 -12.89
C ILE A 79 -22.12 33.58 -11.60
N VAL A 80 -22.83 34.67 -11.32
CA VAL A 80 -22.67 35.44 -10.07
C VAL A 80 -22.99 34.55 -8.87
N HIS A 81 -24.13 33.85 -8.93
CA HIS A 81 -24.56 32.95 -7.87
C HIS A 81 -23.54 31.83 -7.60
N ASP A 82 -23.01 31.22 -8.65
CA ASP A 82 -22.00 30.14 -8.53
C ASP A 82 -20.69 30.66 -7.93
N GLN A 83 -20.23 31.87 -8.30
CA GLN A 83 -19.05 32.50 -7.70
C GLN A 83 -19.25 32.80 -6.20
N ASP A 84 -20.35 33.47 -5.84
CA ASP A 84 -20.65 33.82 -4.46
C ASP A 84 -20.80 32.58 -3.58
N ASN A 85 -21.47 31.55 -4.10
CA ASN A 85 -21.62 30.27 -3.43
C ASN A 85 -20.24 29.60 -3.23
N LEU A 86 -19.40 29.54 -4.26
CA LEU A 86 -18.06 28.97 -4.17
C LEU A 86 -17.19 29.69 -3.12
N ALA A 87 -17.16 31.02 -3.14
CA ALA A 87 -16.41 31.83 -2.18
C ALA A 87 -16.90 31.59 -0.74
N SER A 88 -18.22 31.60 -0.54
CA SER A 88 -18.86 31.39 0.76
C SER A 88 -18.59 29.99 1.32
N VAL A 89 -18.70 28.95 0.48
CA VAL A 89 -18.44 27.56 0.88
C VAL A 89 -16.96 27.35 1.21
N LEU A 90 -16.04 27.93 0.43
CA LEU A 90 -14.60 27.93 0.73
C LEU A 90 -14.30 28.59 2.07
N GLU A 91 -14.78 29.82 2.28
CA GLU A 91 -14.57 30.54 3.53
C GLU A 91 -15.13 29.76 4.72
N SER A 92 -16.34 29.22 4.62
CA SER A 92 -17.00 28.42 5.67
C SER A 92 -16.21 27.16 6.01
N SER A 93 -15.73 26.44 4.99
CA SER A 93 -14.92 25.23 5.17
C SER A 93 -13.59 25.52 5.85
N LEU A 94 -12.89 26.57 5.40
CA LEU A 94 -11.56 26.94 5.89
C LEU A 94 -11.58 27.73 7.21
N SER A 95 -12.65 28.45 7.50
CA SER A 95 -12.82 29.20 8.76
C SER A 95 -12.91 28.31 10.00
N ARG A 96 -13.10 26.99 9.82
CA ARG A 96 -13.03 26.00 10.90
C ARG A 96 -11.62 25.91 11.52
N TYR A 97 -10.59 26.34 10.80
CA TYR A 97 -9.19 26.27 11.24
C TYR A 97 -8.75 27.58 11.93
N PRO A 98 -8.39 27.55 13.23
CA PRO A 98 -8.02 28.76 13.97
C PRO A 98 -6.83 29.52 13.40
N ALA A 99 -5.86 28.81 12.80
CA ALA A 99 -4.68 29.40 12.17
C ALA A 99 -5.01 30.29 10.95
N LEU A 100 -6.18 30.09 10.32
CA LEU A 100 -6.65 30.87 9.18
C LEU A 100 -7.54 32.06 9.59
N ARG A 101 -7.59 32.39 10.89
CA ARG A 101 -8.42 33.46 11.42
C ARG A 101 -7.59 34.53 12.11
N THR A 102 -8.07 35.77 12.01
CA THR A 102 -7.60 36.88 12.83
C THR A 102 -8.77 37.41 13.63
N GLY A 103 -8.82 37.06 14.92
CA GLY A 103 -9.97 37.32 15.77
C GLY A 103 -11.22 36.59 15.25
N ARG A 104 -12.23 37.35 14.82
CA ARG A 104 -13.51 36.80 14.35
C ARG A 104 -13.58 36.59 12.83
N ARG A 105 -12.65 37.14 12.06
CA ARG A 105 -12.68 37.14 10.59
C ARG A 105 -11.76 36.09 9.99
N PHE A 106 -12.11 35.56 8.83
CA PHE A 106 -11.19 34.81 7.98
C PHE A 106 -10.07 35.73 7.52
N ALA A 107 -8.83 35.25 7.57
CA ALA A 107 -7.63 36.07 7.40
C ALA A 107 -6.95 35.92 6.04
N VAL A 108 -7.46 35.03 5.18
CA VAL A 108 -6.92 34.77 3.85
C VAL A 108 -7.88 35.38 2.82
N PRO A 109 -7.40 36.17 1.85
CA PRO A 109 -8.26 36.70 0.81
C PRO A 109 -8.66 35.59 -0.19
N ILE A 110 -9.91 35.65 -0.65
CA ILE A 110 -10.47 34.75 -1.67
C ILE A 110 -10.85 35.59 -2.87
N THR A 111 -10.32 35.24 -4.05
CA THR A 111 -10.65 35.87 -5.33
C THR A 111 -11.27 34.84 -6.26
N THR A 112 -12.45 35.15 -6.81
CA THR A 112 -13.16 34.29 -7.77
C THR A 112 -13.05 34.86 -9.18
N VAL A 113 -12.58 34.03 -10.12
CA VAL A 113 -12.41 34.38 -11.53
C VAL A 113 -13.22 33.39 -12.38
N VAL A 114 -14.04 33.90 -13.30
CA VAL A 114 -14.66 33.06 -14.33
C VAL A 114 -13.83 33.15 -15.60
N VAL A 115 -13.49 31.98 -16.15
CA VAL A 115 -12.74 31.85 -17.39
C VAL A 115 -13.68 31.34 -18.46
N GLY A 116 -13.87 32.12 -19.51
CA GLY A 116 -14.75 31.78 -20.63
C GLY A 116 -14.10 32.00 -22.00
N PRO A 117 -14.82 31.67 -23.08
CA PRO A 117 -14.32 31.82 -24.45
C PRO A 117 -14.17 33.28 -24.87
N ASP A 118 -13.19 33.54 -25.74
CA ASP A 118 -12.80 34.87 -26.24
C ASP A 118 -13.94 35.65 -26.94
N SER A 119 -15.02 34.96 -27.32
CA SER A 119 -16.16 35.52 -28.06
C SER A 119 -17.19 36.27 -27.19
N VAL A 120 -17.03 36.29 -25.87
CA VAL A 120 -17.99 36.92 -24.94
C VAL A 120 -17.49 38.33 -24.56
N GLU A 121 -18.20 39.37 -25.00
CA GLU A 121 -17.92 40.75 -24.57
C GLU A 121 -18.18 40.91 -23.07
N SER A 122 -17.09 41.02 -22.31
CA SER A 122 -17.05 40.83 -20.86
C SER A 122 -17.07 42.13 -20.05
N ASP A 123 -16.78 43.26 -20.69
CA ASP A 123 -16.37 44.46 -19.95
C ASP A 123 -17.51 45.32 -19.38
N ALA A 124 -18.72 45.27 -19.95
CA ALA A 124 -19.80 46.21 -19.59
C ALA A 124 -20.90 45.60 -18.69
N LEU A 125 -21.18 44.30 -18.81
CA LEU A 125 -22.26 43.62 -18.07
C LEU A 125 -21.82 43.03 -16.71
N LEU A 126 -20.53 42.70 -16.55
CA LEU A 126 -20.04 41.95 -15.38
C LEU A 126 -19.40 42.84 -14.30
N LYS A 127 -18.86 44.02 -14.67
CA LYS A 127 -18.35 45.03 -13.72
C LYS A 127 -19.43 45.62 -12.80
N GLN A 128 -20.71 45.53 -13.16
CA GLN A 128 -21.81 46.00 -12.30
C GLN A 128 -22.09 45.07 -11.11
N ASN A 129 -21.66 43.80 -11.18
CA ASN A 129 -21.98 42.77 -10.19
C ASN A 129 -20.74 42.25 -9.43
N ASP A 130 -19.61 42.97 -9.47
CA ASP A 130 -18.35 42.59 -8.81
C ASP A 130 -17.76 41.24 -9.28
N VAL A 131 -18.10 40.81 -10.51
CA VAL A 131 -17.65 39.55 -11.11
C VAL A 131 -16.45 39.79 -12.02
N THR A 132 -15.36 39.05 -11.78
CA THR A 132 -14.19 39.02 -12.67
C THR A 132 -14.34 37.91 -13.70
N PHE A 133 -14.70 38.28 -14.94
CA PHE A 133 -14.69 37.38 -16.09
C PHE A 133 -13.54 37.74 -17.01
N VAL A 134 -12.74 36.74 -17.39
CA VAL A 134 -11.63 36.93 -18.32
C VAL A 134 -11.57 35.84 -19.39
N PRO A 135 -11.17 36.18 -20.62
CA PRO A 135 -10.75 35.18 -21.58
C PRO A 135 -9.50 34.44 -21.11
N VAL A 136 -9.29 33.22 -21.60
CA VAL A 136 -8.19 32.33 -21.18
C VAL A 136 -6.82 33.00 -21.32
N ASN A 137 -6.64 33.86 -22.33
CA ASN A 137 -5.37 34.57 -22.57
C ASN A 137 -5.11 35.75 -21.60
N GLN A 138 -6.11 36.16 -20.81
CA GLN A 138 -5.99 37.26 -19.83
C GLN A 138 -5.96 36.77 -18.38
N VAL A 139 -5.99 35.45 -18.15
CA VAL A 139 -5.93 34.84 -16.81
C VAL A 139 -4.79 35.39 -15.97
N ALA A 140 -3.59 35.52 -16.54
CA ALA A 140 -2.42 36.04 -15.83
C ALA A 140 -2.61 37.47 -15.30
N ALA A 141 -3.37 38.31 -16.01
CA ALA A 141 -3.64 39.69 -15.60
C ALA A 141 -4.74 39.78 -14.52
N ALA A 142 -5.56 38.75 -14.36
CA ALA A 142 -6.65 38.70 -13.38
C ALA A 142 -6.17 38.26 -11.98
N VAL A 143 -4.94 37.78 -11.86
CA VAL A 143 -4.39 37.27 -10.59
C VAL A 143 -3.91 38.44 -9.71
N PRO A 144 -4.42 38.60 -8.48
CA PRO A 144 -4.04 39.71 -7.61
C PRO A 144 -2.74 39.43 -6.84
N VAL A 145 -1.59 39.72 -7.44
CA VAL A 145 -0.23 39.43 -6.89
C VAL A 145 0.18 40.34 -5.69
N GLU A 146 -0.72 41.20 -5.20
CA GLU A 146 -0.44 42.10 -4.07
C GLU A 146 -1.01 41.61 -2.73
N GLN A 147 -1.68 40.45 -2.70
CA GLN A 147 -2.40 39.92 -1.54
C GLN A 147 -1.54 38.94 -0.73
N HIS A 148 -0.48 39.45 -0.12
CA HIS A 148 0.51 38.62 0.57
C HIS A 148 -0.05 37.96 1.84
N ILE A 149 0.14 36.65 1.97
CA ILE A 149 -0.07 35.88 3.20
C ILE A 149 1.27 35.40 3.77
N ASP A 150 1.36 35.33 5.09
CA ASP A 150 2.57 34.82 5.76
C ASP A 150 2.71 33.29 5.59
N ASP A 151 3.95 32.79 5.70
CA ASP A 151 4.27 31.37 5.52
C ASP A 151 3.47 30.48 6.48
N VAL A 152 3.20 30.94 7.70
CA VAL A 152 2.43 30.16 8.70
C VAL A 152 1.00 29.95 8.21
N ARG A 153 0.37 30.98 7.64
CA ARG A 153 -0.97 30.89 7.04
C ARG A 153 -0.96 30.10 5.74
N LEU A 154 0.05 30.24 4.89
CA LEU A 154 0.17 29.45 3.67
C LEU A 154 0.22 27.94 4.00
N HIS A 155 1.12 27.56 4.91
CA HIS A 155 1.21 26.17 5.38
C HIS A 155 -0.09 25.71 6.05
N ALA A 156 -0.74 26.55 6.86
CA ALA A 156 -2.01 26.22 7.48
C ALA A 156 -3.15 26.06 6.45
N LEU A 157 -3.12 26.82 5.36
CA LEU A 157 -4.12 26.82 4.29
C LEU A 157 -3.96 25.59 3.41
N GLU A 158 -2.74 25.34 2.94
CA GLU A 158 -2.39 24.09 2.26
C GLU A 158 -2.77 22.91 3.14
N ALA A 159 -2.36 22.91 4.41
CA ALA A 159 -2.74 21.86 5.34
C ALA A 159 -4.25 21.75 5.51
N ALA A 160 -5.02 22.85 5.54
CA ALA A 160 -6.48 22.84 5.70
C ALA A 160 -7.22 22.27 4.49
N LEU A 161 -6.87 22.73 3.28
CA LEU A 161 -7.37 22.18 2.01
C LEU A 161 -7.04 20.70 1.91
N GLN A 162 -5.84 20.35 2.37
CA GLN A 162 -5.34 18.98 2.40
C GLN A 162 -5.80 18.16 3.62
N ARG A 163 -6.45 18.75 4.65
CA ARG A 163 -6.81 18.10 5.93
C ARG A 163 -8.21 17.51 5.97
N VAL A 164 -8.90 17.56 4.85
CA VAL A 164 -10.18 16.87 4.64
C VAL A 164 -10.07 15.35 4.91
N THR A 165 -8.88 14.81 5.21
CA THR A 165 -8.62 13.36 5.27
C THR A 165 -7.93 12.91 6.57
N THR A 166 -8.10 13.61 7.70
CA THR A 166 -7.45 13.22 8.97
C THR A 166 -7.96 11.85 9.46
N ILE A 167 -7.10 10.83 9.46
CA ILE A 167 -7.43 9.50 9.98
C ILE A 167 -7.23 9.53 11.49
N LYS A 168 -8.30 9.79 12.25
CA LYS A 168 -8.23 9.63 13.71
C LYS A 168 -7.97 8.17 14.06
N PRO A 169 -7.01 7.87 14.97
CA PRO A 169 -6.77 6.51 15.43
C PRO A 169 -8.05 5.95 16.07
N PRO A 170 -8.37 4.66 15.85
CA PRO A 170 -9.62 4.05 16.31
C PRO A 170 -9.79 4.08 17.83
N ARG A 171 -8.69 4.08 18.60
CA ARG A 171 -8.72 4.17 20.06
C ARG A 171 -7.61 5.07 20.58
N ARG A 172 -7.96 6.06 21.41
CA ARG A 172 -6.97 6.91 22.08
C ARG A 172 -6.27 6.11 23.19
N ARG A 173 -4.95 6.28 23.32
CA ARG A 173 -4.12 5.72 24.39
C ARG A 173 -4.18 6.59 25.64
N THR A 174 -5.31 6.52 26.33
CA THR A 174 -5.59 7.30 27.55
C THR A 174 -4.93 6.71 28.79
N GLU A 175 -4.62 5.42 28.77
CA GLU A 175 -3.99 4.66 29.84
C GLU A 175 -2.46 4.84 29.92
N VAL A 176 -1.83 5.38 28.88
CA VAL A 176 -0.39 5.66 28.84
C VAL A 176 -0.07 6.89 29.69
N THR A 177 0.77 6.71 30.72
CA THR A 177 1.11 7.74 31.70
C THR A 177 2.49 8.35 31.45
N ASP A 178 3.45 7.58 30.95
CA ASP A 178 4.79 8.05 30.64
C ASP A 178 4.91 8.38 29.14
N ASN A 179 5.44 9.56 28.81
CA ASN A 179 5.69 9.95 27.43
C ASN A 179 6.97 9.32 26.85
N GLY A 180 7.87 8.84 27.71
CA GLY A 180 9.11 8.14 27.35
C GLY A 180 8.96 6.62 27.23
N SER A 181 7.85 6.04 27.71
CA SER A 181 7.56 4.61 27.53
C SER A 181 7.33 4.28 26.06
N TYR A 182 7.40 2.99 25.70
CA TYR A 182 7.09 2.55 24.34
C TYR A 182 5.64 2.88 23.97
N GLY A 183 4.69 2.74 24.90
CA GLY A 183 3.31 3.18 24.75
C GLY A 183 3.19 4.69 24.48
N GLY A 184 3.99 5.50 25.19
CA GLY A 184 4.13 6.96 25.00
C GLY A 184 4.65 7.33 23.62
N ILE A 185 5.71 6.67 23.18
CA ILE A 185 6.33 6.88 21.86
C ILE A 185 5.36 6.52 20.75
N ILE A 186 4.70 5.35 20.80
CA ILE A 186 3.73 4.94 19.79
C ILE A 186 2.53 5.88 19.74
N ARG A 187 2.06 6.37 20.90
CA ARG A 187 1.00 7.39 20.95
C ARG A 187 1.38 8.65 20.15
N ARG A 188 2.63 9.08 20.23
CA ARG A 188 3.16 10.23 19.47
C ARG A 188 3.27 9.91 17.98
N ILE A 189 3.84 8.76 17.64
CA ILE A 189 3.94 8.28 16.24
C ILE A 189 2.54 8.21 15.58
N GLU A 190 1.55 7.64 16.26
CA GLU A 190 0.17 7.55 15.76
C GLU A 190 -0.48 8.92 15.55
N ALA A 191 -0.16 9.90 16.40
CA ALA A 191 -0.67 11.26 16.26
C ALA A 191 -0.08 11.99 15.05
N GLU A 192 1.21 11.75 14.74
CA GLU A 192 1.87 12.31 13.55
C GLU A 192 1.35 11.66 12.26
N ILE A 193 1.24 10.32 12.22
CA ILE A 193 0.74 9.56 11.05
C ILE A 193 -0.73 9.90 10.71
N ALA A 194 -1.53 10.34 11.68
CA ALA A 194 -2.93 10.70 11.46
C ALA A 194 -3.15 11.78 10.38
N ASN A 195 -2.11 12.57 10.07
CA ASN A 195 -2.11 13.50 8.96
C ASN A 195 -1.43 12.86 7.75
N LEU A 196 -2.15 12.74 6.62
CA LEU A 196 -1.52 12.38 5.36
C LEU A 196 -0.49 13.43 4.94
N ASP A 197 0.61 12.98 4.35
CA ASP A 197 1.61 13.88 3.79
C ASP A 197 1.16 14.45 2.44
N ALA A 198 1.94 15.39 1.91
CA ALA A 198 1.67 16.01 0.62
C ALA A 198 1.68 14.97 -0.53
N TRP A 199 2.61 14.01 -0.52
CA TRP A 199 2.77 13.01 -1.59
C TRP A 199 1.59 12.06 -1.71
N GLN A 200 1.09 11.53 -0.59
CA GLN A 200 -0.07 10.64 -0.54
C GLN A 200 -1.33 11.36 -1.03
N LYS A 201 -1.47 12.64 -0.68
CA LYS A 201 -2.61 13.45 -1.13
C LYS A 201 -2.52 13.78 -2.61
N GLN A 202 -1.34 14.21 -3.08
CA GLN A 202 -1.09 14.43 -4.50
C GLN A 202 -1.39 13.16 -5.29
N ALA A 203 -0.88 12.00 -4.87
CA ALA A 203 -1.16 10.72 -5.51
C ALA A 203 -2.64 10.35 -5.52
N ALA A 204 -3.38 10.70 -4.47
CA ALA A 204 -4.82 10.44 -4.40
C ALA A 204 -5.63 11.38 -5.31
N ILE A 205 -5.17 12.62 -5.49
CA ILE A 205 -5.83 13.61 -6.36
C ILE A 205 -5.49 13.34 -7.82
N GLU A 206 -4.23 13.04 -8.14
CA GLU A 206 -3.74 12.89 -9.51
C GLU A 206 -4.49 11.82 -10.29
N SER A 207 -5.26 12.22 -11.30
CA SER A 207 -6.18 11.34 -12.03
C SER A 207 -5.95 11.40 -13.54
N PRO A 208 -5.11 10.51 -14.11
CA PRO A 208 -4.92 10.43 -15.56
C PRO A 208 -6.16 9.90 -16.28
N LEU A 209 -6.31 10.26 -17.55
CA LEU A 209 -7.34 9.73 -18.44
C LEU A 209 -6.95 8.33 -18.95
N GLY A 210 -6.88 7.36 -18.03
CA GLY A 210 -6.47 6.01 -18.35
C GLY A 210 -5.96 5.21 -17.16
N PRO A 211 -5.17 4.16 -17.41
CA PRO A 211 -4.56 3.34 -16.38
C PRO A 211 -3.54 4.14 -15.54
N GLN A 212 -3.44 3.82 -14.25
CA GLN A 212 -2.49 4.45 -13.33
C GLN A 212 -1.87 3.42 -12.39
N ARG A 213 -0.58 3.56 -12.14
CA ARG A 213 0.17 2.71 -11.23
C ARG A 213 0.64 3.51 -10.02
N ILE A 214 0.45 2.94 -8.83
CA ILE A 214 0.92 3.51 -7.57
C ILE A 214 1.83 2.51 -6.88
N ARG A 215 3.13 2.79 -6.85
CA ARG A 215 4.12 1.90 -6.23
C ARG A 215 4.79 2.55 -5.04
N GLY A 216 5.35 1.72 -4.17
CA GLY A 216 6.10 2.17 -3.01
C GLY A 216 6.29 1.05 -2.01
N LEU A 217 7.15 1.28 -1.02
CA LEU A 217 7.46 0.31 0.02
C LEU A 217 6.26 -0.05 0.90
N ALA A 218 6.45 -1.12 1.66
CA ALA A 218 5.52 -1.55 2.68
C ALA A 218 5.25 -0.39 3.63
N GLY A 219 3.98 0.02 3.76
CA GLY A 219 3.59 1.09 4.65
C GLY A 219 3.86 2.50 4.14
N SER A 220 4.00 2.67 2.82
CA SER A 220 3.97 3.99 2.18
C SER A 220 2.57 4.61 2.08
N GLY A 221 1.52 3.87 2.49
CA GLY A 221 0.14 4.34 2.49
C GLY A 221 -0.65 4.07 1.20
N LYS A 222 -0.20 3.15 0.35
CA LYS A 222 -0.89 2.72 -0.90
C LYS A 222 -2.39 2.49 -0.73
N THR A 223 -2.78 1.64 0.23
CA THR A 223 -4.17 1.36 0.60
C THR A 223 -4.97 2.62 0.93
N VAL A 224 -4.34 3.56 1.66
CA VAL A 224 -4.97 4.83 2.04
C VAL A 224 -5.16 5.74 0.83
N VAL A 225 -4.15 5.82 -0.05
CA VAL A 225 -4.22 6.57 -1.30
C VAL A 225 -5.34 6.04 -2.21
N LEU A 226 -5.46 4.71 -2.36
CA LEU A 226 -6.53 4.10 -3.13
C LEU A 226 -7.91 4.36 -2.53
N ALA A 227 -8.07 4.19 -1.21
CA ALA A 227 -9.34 4.46 -0.54
C ALA A 227 -9.75 5.94 -0.68
N LEU A 228 -8.79 6.86 -0.56
CA LEU A 228 -9.02 8.29 -0.74
C LEU A 228 -9.41 8.62 -2.18
N LYS A 229 -8.71 8.06 -3.18
CA LYS A 229 -9.04 8.26 -4.59
C LYS A 229 -10.42 7.71 -4.94
N ALA A 230 -10.77 6.52 -4.46
CA ALA A 230 -12.09 5.92 -4.69
C ALA A 230 -13.21 6.77 -4.08
N ALA A 231 -13.02 7.26 -2.85
CA ALA A 231 -13.97 8.16 -2.19
C ALA A 231 -14.09 9.50 -2.93
N TYR A 232 -12.96 10.08 -3.34
CA TYR A 232 -12.90 11.33 -4.09
C TYR A 232 -13.64 11.23 -5.44
N TRP A 233 -13.39 10.18 -6.21
CA TRP A 233 -14.10 9.93 -7.46
C TRP A 233 -15.58 9.65 -7.26
N HIS A 234 -15.96 8.92 -6.22
CA HIS A 234 -17.38 8.71 -5.90
C HIS A 234 -18.08 10.03 -5.54
N VAL A 235 -17.39 10.94 -4.84
CA VAL A 235 -17.93 12.25 -4.49
C VAL A 235 -18.09 13.13 -5.74
N GLN A 236 -17.09 13.15 -6.61
CA GLN A 236 -17.08 13.91 -7.88
C GLN A 236 -18.09 13.36 -8.91
N HIS A 237 -18.24 12.05 -8.96
CA HIS A 237 -19.07 11.33 -9.92
C HIS A 237 -20.01 10.34 -9.21
N PRO A 238 -21.11 10.82 -8.61
CA PRO A 238 -22.06 9.97 -7.89
C PRO A 238 -22.68 8.87 -8.77
N GLU A 239 -22.70 9.07 -10.09
CA GLU A 239 -23.24 8.14 -11.07
C GLU A 239 -22.30 6.97 -11.40
N TRP A 240 -20.98 7.16 -11.20
CA TRP A 240 -19.96 6.17 -11.56
C TRP A 240 -20.09 4.90 -10.75
N ARG A 241 -19.89 3.77 -11.41
CA ARG A 241 -19.69 2.48 -10.75
C ARG A 241 -18.20 2.25 -10.57
N ILE A 242 -17.72 2.34 -9.34
CA ILE A 242 -16.33 2.23 -8.92
C ILE A 242 -16.17 0.94 -8.12
N ALA A 243 -15.21 0.09 -8.48
CA ALA A 243 -14.83 -1.08 -7.69
C ALA A 243 -13.46 -0.87 -7.04
N LEU A 244 -13.36 -1.15 -5.73
CA LEU A 244 -12.10 -1.27 -5.01
C LEU A 244 -11.89 -2.74 -4.64
N THR A 245 -10.89 -3.37 -5.25
CA THR A 245 -10.60 -4.81 -5.14
C THR A 245 -9.24 -5.10 -4.54
N PHE A 246 -9.11 -6.27 -3.93
CA PHE A 246 -7.92 -6.73 -3.22
C PHE A 246 -7.96 -8.25 -3.05
N GLN A 247 -6.81 -8.87 -2.78
CA GLN A 247 -6.70 -10.32 -2.60
C GLN A 247 -6.86 -10.79 -1.15
N THR A 248 -6.41 -10.01 -0.17
CA THR A 248 -6.43 -10.46 1.24
C THR A 248 -7.71 -10.05 1.95
N ARG A 249 -8.51 -11.02 2.41
CA ARG A 249 -9.80 -10.76 3.09
C ARG A 249 -9.70 -9.88 4.35
N SER A 250 -8.56 -9.81 5.03
CA SER A 250 -8.36 -8.95 6.19
C SER A 250 -8.46 -7.45 5.86
N LEU A 251 -8.29 -7.06 4.59
CA LEU A 251 -8.37 -5.66 4.16
C LEU A 251 -9.81 -5.11 4.09
N TYR A 252 -10.83 -5.97 4.13
CA TYR A 252 -12.24 -5.56 3.97
C TYR A 252 -12.64 -4.44 4.93
N HIS A 253 -12.46 -4.67 6.24
CA HIS A 253 -12.91 -3.72 7.26
C HIS A 253 -12.10 -2.41 7.19
N GLN A 254 -10.80 -2.51 6.92
CA GLN A 254 -9.94 -1.33 6.79
C GLN A 254 -10.35 -0.46 5.60
N LEU A 255 -10.59 -1.07 4.43
CA LEU A 255 -11.00 -0.34 3.24
C LEU A 255 -12.41 0.24 3.39
N GLU A 256 -13.34 -0.48 4.02
CA GLU A 256 -14.68 0.02 4.33
C GLU A 256 -14.63 1.24 5.26
N ASP A 257 -13.83 1.19 6.33
CA ASP A 257 -13.67 2.32 7.25
C ASP A 257 -13.05 3.53 6.54
N LEU A 258 -11.93 3.33 5.84
CA LEU A 258 -11.21 4.40 5.16
C LEU A 258 -12.09 5.08 4.11
N THR A 259 -12.69 4.31 3.20
CA THR A 259 -13.54 4.85 2.13
C THR A 259 -14.75 5.59 2.71
N THR A 260 -15.44 5.02 3.72
CA THR A 260 -16.59 5.67 4.37
C THR A 260 -16.18 7.01 4.99
N ARG A 261 -15.06 7.04 5.71
CA ARG A 261 -14.58 8.25 6.38
C ARG A 261 -14.15 9.32 5.38
N PHE A 262 -13.48 8.93 4.30
CA PHE A 262 -13.08 9.87 3.26
C PHE A 262 -14.27 10.39 2.44
N THR A 263 -15.26 9.55 2.14
CA THR A 263 -16.48 10.01 1.48
C THR A 263 -17.22 11.02 2.35
N PHE A 264 -17.37 10.72 3.65
CA PHE A 264 -18.01 11.64 4.59
C PHE A 264 -17.24 12.96 4.71
N ALA A 265 -15.92 12.90 4.70
CA ALA A 265 -15.13 14.12 4.84
C ALA A 265 -15.16 15.00 3.57
N HIS A 266 -15.27 14.40 2.38
CA HIS A 266 -15.38 15.14 1.11
C HIS A 266 -16.79 15.58 0.75
N GLY A 267 -17.82 14.83 1.16
CA GLY A 267 -19.21 15.04 0.73
C GLY A 267 -20.22 15.25 1.84
N GLU A 268 -19.82 15.16 3.12
CA GLU A 268 -20.70 15.17 4.31
C GLU A 268 -21.83 14.11 4.27
N ASP A 269 -21.65 13.05 3.47
CA ASP A 269 -22.60 11.93 3.31
C ASP A 269 -21.86 10.57 3.27
N ALA A 270 -22.60 9.49 3.52
CA ALA A 270 -22.09 8.13 3.41
C ALA A 270 -21.93 7.71 1.93
N PRO A 271 -21.00 6.78 1.61
CA PRO A 271 -20.88 6.27 0.25
C PRO A 271 -22.09 5.45 -0.16
N ASP A 272 -22.56 5.65 -1.39
CA ASP A 272 -23.53 4.76 -2.03
C ASP A 272 -22.83 3.44 -2.34
N ARG A 273 -23.26 2.37 -1.64
CA ARG A 273 -22.65 1.04 -1.72
C ARG A 273 -22.90 0.33 -3.05
N ASP A 274 -23.89 0.76 -3.83
CA ASP A 274 -24.13 0.23 -5.17
C ASP A 274 -23.19 0.87 -6.21
N LYS A 275 -22.73 2.09 -5.92
CA LYS A 275 -21.82 2.87 -6.77
C LYS A 275 -20.36 2.67 -6.41
N LEU A 276 -20.01 2.78 -5.12
CA LEU A 276 -18.67 2.50 -4.60
C LEU A 276 -18.64 1.11 -3.96
N GLN A 277 -18.19 0.12 -4.73
CA GLN A 277 -18.22 -1.30 -4.36
C GLN A 277 -16.86 -1.76 -3.84
N ILE A 278 -16.80 -2.23 -2.58
CA ILE A 278 -15.60 -2.84 -2.00
C ILE A 278 -15.73 -4.36 -2.09
N LEU A 279 -14.95 -4.96 -2.99
CA LEU A 279 -15.12 -6.33 -3.47
C LEU A 279 -13.78 -7.08 -3.44
N HIS A 280 -13.70 -8.18 -2.71
CA HIS A 280 -12.55 -9.09 -2.82
C HIS A 280 -12.42 -9.63 -4.26
N ALA A 281 -11.19 -9.86 -4.74
CA ALA A 281 -10.93 -10.23 -6.13
C ALA A 281 -11.73 -11.46 -6.59
N TRP A 282 -11.66 -12.57 -5.84
CA TRP A 282 -12.43 -13.78 -6.12
C TRP A 282 -13.85 -13.74 -5.53
N GLY A 283 -13.97 -13.63 -4.20
CA GLY A 283 -15.24 -13.62 -3.46
C GLY A 283 -15.28 -14.67 -2.37
N ALA A 284 -16.40 -14.75 -1.66
CA ALA A 284 -16.67 -15.76 -0.63
C ALA A 284 -18.11 -16.26 -0.75
N SER A 285 -18.44 -17.38 -0.09
CA SER A 285 -19.79 -17.97 -0.11
C SER A 285 -20.90 -17.04 0.36
N ARG A 286 -20.59 -16.03 1.20
CA ARG A 286 -21.55 -15.06 1.74
C ARG A 286 -21.38 -13.64 1.20
N ARG A 287 -20.30 -13.36 0.46
CA ARG A 287 -19.98 -12.01 -0.01
C ARG A 287 -19.38 -12.09 -1.41
N GLY A 288 -20.06 -11.48 -2.37
CA GLY A 288 -19.63 -11.46 -3.76
C GLY A 288 -18.24 -10.85 -3.94
N GLY A 289 -17.47 -11.37 -4.88
CA GLY A 289 -16.20 -10.80 -5.31
C GLY A 289 -16.27 -10.21 -6.72
N LEU A 290 -15.23 -9.47 -7.12
CA LEU A 290 -15.20 -8.82 -8.43
C LEU A 290 -15.27 -9.82 -9.58
N TYR A 291 -14.57 -10.96 -9.47
CA TYR A 291 -14.70 -12.08 -10.41
C TYR A 291 -16.14 -12.56 -10.56
N GLN A 292 -16.87 -12.74 -9.45
CA GLN A 292 -18.26 -13.21 -9.48
C GLN A 292 -19.18 -12.19 -10.14
N VAL A 293 -18.98 -10.91 -9.86
CA VAL A 293 -19.75 -9.82 -10.49
C VAL A 293 -19.53 -9.78 -12.00
N MET A 294 -18.28 -9.96 -12.46
CA MET A 294 -17.96 -10.03 -13.88
C MET A 294 -18.55 -11.28 -14.54
N ALA A 295 -18.43 -12.44 -13.90
CA ALA A 295 -18.99 -13.71 -14.39
C ALA A 295 -20.51 -13.65 -14.52
N ASP A 296 -21.20 -13.16 -13.49
CA ASP A 296 -22.65 -12.99 -13.48
C ASP A 296 -23.12 -12.04 -14.59
N HIS A 297 -22.41 -10.93 -14.81
CA HIS A 297 -22.75 -9.97 -15.85
C HIS A 297 -22.76 -10.57 -17.26
N VAL A 298 -21.86 -11.52 -17.55
CA VAL A 298 -21.79 -12.21 -18.85
C VAL A 298 -22.52 -13.56 -18.86
N GLY A 299 -23.29 -13.87 -17.80
CA GLY A 299 -24.02 -15.12 -17.66
C GLY A 299 -23.13 -16.37 -17.58
N ALA A 300 -21.86 -16.22 -17.18
CA ALA A 300 -20.92 -17.32 -17.03
C ALA A 300 -21.12 -18.07 -15.69
N PRO A 301 -20.82 -19.37 -15.61
CA PRO A 301 -20.86 -20.11 -14.35
C PRO A 301 -19.87 -19.53 -13.33
N ILE A 302 -20.37 -19.18 -12.14
CA ILE A 302 -19.51 -18.75 -11.04
C ILE A 302 -18.79 -19.96 -10.45
N ARG A 303 -17.45 -19.97 -10.54
CA ARG A 303 -16.60 -21.04 -10.00
C ARG A 303 -16.11 -20.74 -8.59
N ASP A 304 -16.21 -21.75 -7.71
CA ASP A 304 -15.69 -21.69 -6.35
C ASP A 304 -14.28 -22.29 -6.22
N TYR A 305 -13.69 -22.17 -5.04
CA TYR A 305 -12.35 -22.71 -4.77
C TYR A 305 -12.27 -24.23 -4.92
N ASN A 306 -13.34 -24.97 -4.60
CA ASN A 306 -13.32 -26.43 -4.68
C ASN A 306 -13.25 -26.90 -6.13
N TYR A 307 -14.05 -26.30 -7.01
CA TYR A 307 -13.98 -26.52 -8.45
C TYR A 307 -12.59 -26.18 -8.98
N ALA A 308 -12.12 -24.97 -8.68
CA ALA A 308 -10.86 -24.45 -9.19
C ALA A 308 -9.66 -25.31 -8.77
N ARG A 309 -9.61 -25.71 -7.49
CA ARG A 309 -8.56 -26.58 -6.97
C ARG A 309 -8.58 -27.94 -7.64
N ALA A 310 -9.76 -28.52 -7.87
CA ALA A 310 -9.89 -29.82 -8.52
C ALA A 310 -9.42 -29.78 -9.99
N GLN A 311 -9.66 -28.66 -10.68
CA GLN A 311 -9.36 -28.53 -12.11
C GLN A 311 -7.95 -28.01 -12.41
N PHE A 312 -7.44 -27.09 -11.59
CA PHE A 312 -6.21 -26.33 -11.88
C PHE A 312 -5.12 -26.49 -10.79
N GLY A 313 -5.40 -27.24 -9.73
CA GLY A 313 -4.52 -27.34 -8.56
C GLY A 313 -4.65 -26.13 -7.62
N MET A 314 -3.96 -26.18 -6.47
CA MET A 314 -4.10 -25.15 -5.42
C MET A 314 -3.49 -23.80 -5.83
N GLU A 315 -2.29 -23.79 -6.40
CA GLU A 315 -1.56 -22.57 -6.77
C GLU A 315 -2.25 -21.80 -7.91
N ASN A 316 -2.68 -22.53 -8.95
CA ASN A 316 -3.29 -21.93 -10.14
C ASN A 316 -4.82 -21.85 -10.06
N ALA A 317 -5.41 -22.09 -8.88
CA ALA A 317 -6.87 -22.14 -8.74
C ALA A 317 -7.54 -20.85 -9.23
N PHE A 318 -7.08 -19.69 -8.73
CA PHE A 318 -7.70 -18.40 -9.08
C PHE A 318 -7.38 -17.97 -10.51
N ASP A 319 -6.14 -18.15 -10.95
CA ASP A 319 -5.71 -17.87 -12.33
C ASP A 319 -6.49 -18.73 -13.34
N GLY A 320 -6.70 -20.01 -13.03
CA GLY A 320 -7.44 -20.96 -13.86
C GLY A 320 -8.90 -20.55 -14.10
N VAL A 321 -9.61 -20.13 -13.06
CA VAL A 321 -11.00 -19.67 -13.22
C VAL A 321 -11.10 -18.31 -13.90
N CYS A 322 -10.10 -17.44 -13.74
CA CYS A 322 -10.00 -16.19 -14.49
C CYS A 322 -9.78 -16.46 -15.98
N ARG A 323 -8.92 -17.44 -16.31
CA ARG A 323 -8.70 -17.89 -17.69
C ARG A 323 -9.97 -18.47 -18.31
N GLU A 324 -10.70 -19.34 -17.60
CA GLU A 324 -11.97 -19.90 -18.08
C GLU A 324 -12.99 -18.79 -18.40
N LEU A 325 -13.06 -17.75 -17.56
CA LEU A 325 -13.94 -16.61 -17.81
C LEU A 325 -13.48 -15.76 -18.99
N LEU A 326 -12.16 -15.54 -19.16
CA LEU A 326 -11.63 -14.85 -20.34
C LEU A 326 -11.98 -15.59 -21.64
N ASP A 327 -11.84 -16.92 -21.64
CA ASP A 327 -12.17 -17.75 -22.81
C ASP A 327 -13.67 -17.67 -23.14
N HIS A 328 -14.54 -17.66 -22.13
CA HIS A 328 -15.98 -17.41 -22.31
C HIS A 328 -16.23 -16.01 -22.90
N CYS A 329 -15.56 -14.99 -22.37
CA CYS A 329 -15.67 -13.61 -22.86
C CYS A 329 -15.17 -13.44 -24.31
N ALA A 330 -14.18 -14.23 -24.75
CA ALA A 330 -13.68 -14.17 -26.13
C ALA A 330 -14.74 -14.58 -27.17
N GLY A 331 -15.75 -15.35 -26.76
CA GLY A 331 -16.87 -15.77 -27.60
C GLY A 331 -18.02 -14.75 -27.71
N ILE A 332 -17.98 -13.63 -26.99
CA ILE A 332 -19.08 -12.66 -26.89
C ILE A 332 -18.60 -11.21 -26.94
N ASN A 333 -19.52 -10.29 -27.19
CA ASN A 333 -19.25 -8.86 -27.02
C ASN A 333 -19.54 -8.46 -25.56
N VAL A 334 -18.49 -8.13 -24.80
CA VAL A 334 -18.60 -7.73 -23.39
C VAL A 334 -18.92 -6.25 -23.29
N ASP A 335 -20.02 -5.90 -22.62
CA ASP A 335 -20.33 -4.52 -22.26
C ASP A 335 -19.63 -4.16 -20.93
N PRO A 336 -18.72 -3.17 -20.91
CA PRO A 336 -18.01 -2.81 -19.69
C PRO A 336 -18.93 -2.12 -18.68
N ILE A 337 -18.91 -2.60 -17.42
CA ILE A 337 -19.85 -2.15 -16.38
C ILE A 337 -19.26 -1.16 -15.37
N PHE A 338 -17.94 -1.09 -15.26
CA PHE A 338 -17.26 -0.23 -14.28
C PHE A 338 -16.69 1.02 -14.94
N ASP A 339 -16.93 2.18 -14.32
CA ASP A 339 -16.32 3.45 -14.75
C ASP A 339 -14.86 3.55 -14.27
N ALA A 340 -14.55 2.97 -13.11
CA ALA A 340 -13.19 2.81 -12.60
C ALA A 340 -13.03 1.54 -11.75
N ILE A 341 -11.84 0.94 -11.79
CA ILE A 341 -11.46 -0.19 -10.92
C ILE A 341 -10.12 0.13 -10.26
N LEU A 342 -10.06 0.05 -8.94
CA LEU A 342 -8.87 0.23 -8.12
C LEU A 342 -8.47 -1.12 -7.51
N ILE A 343 -7.20 -1.49 -7.62
CA ILE A 343 -6.66 -2.78 -7.17
C ILE A 343 -5.59 -2.53 -6.10
N ASP A 344 -5.83 -2.99 -4.87
CA ASP A 344 -4.82 -3.02 -3.81
C ASP A 344 -4.13 -4.39 -3.73
N GLU A 345 -2.89 -4.41 -3.23
CA GLU A 345 -2.02 -5.60 -3.21
C GLU A 345 -1.96 -6.32 -4.56
N ALA A 346 -1.80 -5.53 -5.64
CA ALA A 346 -1.86 -6.01 -7.01
C ALA A 346 -0.82 -7.09 -7.36
N GLN A 347 0.30 -7.16 -6.62
CA GLN A 347 1.30 -8.22 -6.76
C GLN A 347 0.79 -9.62 -6.36
N ASP A 348 -0.29 -9.72 -5.59
CA ASP A 348 -0.88 -11.00 -5.16
C ASP A 348 -1.95 -11.52 -6.15
N LEU A 349 -2.15 -10.85 -7.29
CA LEU A 349 -3.18 -11.16 -8.28
C LEU A 349 -2.59 -11.62 -9.63
N PRO A 350 -3.21 -12.60 -10.29
CA PRO A 350 -2.67 -13.15 -11.54
C PRO A 350 -2.93 -12.21 -12.74
N PRO A 351 -2.06 -12.20 -13.77
CA PRO A 351 -2.27 -11.42 -14.99
C PRO A 351 -3.62 -11.65 -15.68
N THR A 352 -4.16 -12.87 -15.62
CA THR A 352 -5.50 -13.18 -16.17
C THR A 352 -6.61 -12.36 -15.52
N PHE A 353 -6.49 -12.04 -14.23
CA PHE A 353 -7.43 -11.18 -13.53
C PHE A 353 -7.35 -9.72 -14.02
N PHE A 354 -6.15 -9.20 -14.28
CA PHE A 354 -5.95 -7.85 -14.83
C PHE A 354 -6.58 -7.70 -16.22
N LYS A 355 -6.48 -8.74 -17.07
CA LYS A 355 -7.13 -8.77 -18.38
C LYS A 355 -8.66 -8.70 -18.27
N LEU A 356 -9.26 -9.40 -17.30
CA LEU A 356 -10.68 -9.28 -17.00
C LEU A 356 -11.04 -7.87 -16.53
N VAL A 357 -10.31 -7.34 -15.54
CA VAL A 357 -10.51 -5.96 -15.05
C VAL A 357 -10.49 -4.96 -16.20
N TYR A 358 -9.50 -5.05 -17.09
CA TYR A 358 -9.39 -4.18 -18.26
C TYR A 358 -10.59 -4.33 -19.20
N LEU A 359 -11.04 -5.57 -19.46
CA LEU A 359 -12.18 -5.84 -20.34
C LEU A 359 -13.47 -5.21 -19.79
N PHE A 360 -13.73 -5.34 -18.49
CA PHE A 360 -14.96 -4.88 -17.84
C PHE A 360 -14.93 -3.40 -17.38
N THR A 361 -13.82 -2.68 -17.57
CA THR A 361 -13.71 -1.24 -17.32
C THR A 361 -14.08 -0.44 -18.58
N LYS A 362 -14.91 0.59 -18.47
CA LYS A 362 -15.30 1.47 -19.58
C LYS A 362 -14.11 2.30 -20.07
N LYS A 363 -14.16 2.79 -21.31
CA LYS A 363 -13.18 3.79 -21.78
C LYS A 363 -13.28 5.05 -20.91
N PRO A 364 -12.16 5.69 -20.53
CA PRO A 364 -10.80 5.52 -21.04
C PRO A 364 -9.95 4.44 -20.34
N LYS A 365 -10.56 3.44 -19.67
CA LYS A 365 -9.88 2.35 -18.94
C LYS A 365 -9.18 2.84 -17.68
N ARG A 366 -9.94 3.52 -16.80
CA ARG A 366 -9.49 3.96 -15.47
C ARG A 366 -9.27 2.76 -14.55
N VAL A 367 -8.12 2.11 -14.71
CA VAL A 367 -7.65 1.02 -13.86
C VAL A 367 -6.48 1.54 -13.03
N VAL A 368 -6.66 1.66 -11.73
CA VAL A 368 -5.60 2.04 -10.79
C VAL A 368 -5.13 0.79 -10.07
N TRP A 369 -3.83 0.52 -10.03
CA TRP A 369 -3.32 -0.60 -9.23
C TRP A 369 -2.15 -0.17 -8.37
N ALA A 370 -2.20 -0.58 -7.10
CA ALA A 370 -1.13 -0.35 -6.16
C ALA A 370 -0.45 -1.66 -5.77
N TYR A 371 0.88 -1.65 -5.84
CA TYR A 371 1.67 -2.84 -5.50
C TYR A 371 2.97 -2.47 -4.77
N ASP A 372 3.52 -3.48 -4.11
CA ASP A 372 4.80 -3.41 -3.42
C ASP A 372 5.82 -4.28 -4.15
N GLU A 373 6.92 -3.67 -4.61
CA GLU A 373 7.98 -4.39 -5.32
C GLU A 373 8.68 -5.43 -4.43
N LEU A 374 8.61 -5.30 -3.10
CA LEU A 374 9.46 -6.07 -2.18
C LEU A 374 8.71 -7.11 -1.34
N GLN A 375 7.39 -7.21 -1.46
CA GLN A 375 6.56 -8.14 -0.68
C GLN A 375 6.14 -9.40 -1.47
N ILE A 376 6.85 -9.70 -2.55
CA ILE A 376 6.65 -10.95 -3.28
C ILE A 376 7.33 -12.06 -2.50
N LEU A 377 6.52 -12.95 -1.93
CA LEU A 377 7.01 -14.13 -1.21
C LEU A 377 7.46 -15.25 -2.17
N SER A 378 7.06 -15.17 -3.44
CA SER A 378 7.49 -16.06 -4.52
C SER A 378 8.70 -15.48 -5.27
N GLU A 379 9.40 -16.34 -6.00
CA GLU A 379 10.63 -16.00 -6.72
C GLU A 379 10.39 -15.28 -8.07
N ALA A 380 9.14 -14.94 -8.39
CA ALA A 380 8.79 -14.29 -9.66
C ALA A 380 8.99 -12.77 -9.58
N SER A 381 9.64 -12.19 -10.60
CA SER A 381 9.66 -10.74 -10.80
C SER A 381 8.25 -10.22 -11.11
N MET A 382 7.97 -8.95 -10.81
CA MET A 382 6.69 -8.34 -11.15
C MET A 382 6.46 -8.41 -12.67
N PRO A 383 5.29 -8.89 -13.13
CA PRO A 383 4.95 -8.86 -14.54
C PRO A 383 4.91 -7.43 -15.07
N SER A 384 5.41 -7.25 -16.28
CA SER A 384 5.31 -6.01 -17.06
C SER A 384 3.84 -5.64 -17.34
N THR A 385 3.57 -4.37 -17.68
CA THR A 385 2.21 -3.95 -18.06
C THR A 385 1.68 -4.72 -19.27
N GLU A 386 2.57 -5.12 -20.18
CA GLU A 386 2.26 -5.99 -21.31
C GLU A 386 1.79 -7.38 -20.84
N GLU A 387 2.45 -7.98 -19.85
CA GLU A 387 2.05 -9.28 -19.31
C GLU A 387 0.74 -9.19 -18.53
N LEU A 388 0.59 -8.15 -17.70
CA LEU A 388 -0.61 -7.89 -16.89
C LEU A 388 -1.84 -7.67 -17.77
N PHE A 389 -1.76 -6.79 -18.76
CA PHE A 389 -2.94 -6.36 -19.52
C PHE A 389 -3.05 -7.01 -20.90
N GLY A 390 -1.96 -7.50 -21.46
CA GLY A 390 -1.91 -8.08 -22.81
C GLY A 390 -1.67 -7.06 -23.91
N LYS A 391 -1.82 -7.55 -25.15
CA LYS A 391 -1.64 -6.80 -26.39
C LYS A 391 -2.95 -6.63 -27.14
N ASP A 392 -3.03 -5.59 -27.96
CA ASP A 392 -4.10 -5.40 -28.91
C ASP A 392 -3.92 -6.29 -30.16
N ALA A 393 -4.82 -6.15 -31.14
CA ALA A 393 -4.78 -6.92 -32.38
C ALA A 393 -3.56 -6.60 -33.27
N ASN A 394 -2.89 -5.46 -33.07
CA ASN A 394 -1.70 -5.06 -33.80
C ASN A 394 -0.40 -5.51 -33.11
N GLY A 395 -0.51 -6.08 -31.90
CA GLY A 395 0.63 -6.50 -31.09
C GLY A 395 1.18 -5.40 -30.18
N ASP A 396 0.51 -4.25 -30.08
CA ASP A 396 0.88 -3.15 -29.20
C ASP A 396 0.35 -3.42 -27.78
N ALA A 397 1.11 -3.00 -26.75
CA ALA A 397 0.68 -3.18 -25.37
C ALA A 397 -0.60 -2.37 -25.08
N LEU A 398 -1.62 -3.02 -24.49
CA LEU A 398 -2.89 -2.36 -24.15
C LEU A 398 -2.72 -1.24 -23.12
N VAL A 399 -1.68 -1.33 -22.28
CA VAL A 399 -1.36 -0.36 -21.24
C VAL A 399 0.11 0.02 -21.34
N THR A 400 0.37 1.31 -21.54
CA THR A 400 1.69 1.92 -21.49
C THR A 400 1.62 3.13 -20.56
N LEU A 401 2.50 3.18 -19.57
CA LEU A 401 2.57 4.29 -18.60
C LEU A 401 3.66 5.28 -18.99
N ARG A 402 3.34 6.57 -19.00
CA ARG A 402 4.25 7.67 -19.31
C ARG A 402 3.94 8.91 -18.47
N ASN A 403 4.84 9.25 -17.56
CA ASN A 403 4.80 10.55 -16.89
C ASN A 403 5.27 11.63 -17.85
N ARG A 404 4.41 12.61 -18.15
CA ARG A 404 4.73 13.78 -18.98
C ARG A 404 4.60 15.04 -18.13
N SER A 405 5.44 16.03 -18.42
CA SER A 405 5.32 17.34 -17.79
C SER A 405 3.99 18.00 -18.18
N GLY A 406 3.30 18.60 -17.21
CA GLY A 406 2.02 19.28 -17.42
C GLY A 406 0.80 18.36 -17.59
N SER A 407 0.91 17.08 -17.20
CA SER A 407 -0.21 16.13 -17.16
C SER A 407 -0.21 15.34 -15.85
N PRO A 408 -1.35 14.76 -15.43
CA PRO A 408 -1.37 13.83 -14.29
C PRO A 408 -0.36 12.70 -14.47
N GLN A 409 0.27 12.24 -13.40
CA GLN A 409 1.19 11.11 -13.49
C GLN A 409 0.45 9.79 -13.62
N GLU A 410 0.98 8.95 -14.51
CA GLU A 410 0.48 7.61 -14.80
C GLU A 410 1.23 6.57 -13.95
N ASP A 411 2.45 6.84 -13.50
CA ASP A 411 3.25 5.98 -12.62
C ASP A 411 3.80 6.77 -11.43
N ILE A 412 3.18 6.60 -10.26
CA ILE A 412 3.49 7.34 -9.04
C ILE A 412 4.28 6.47 -8.08
N VAL A 413 5.42 7.00 -7.59
CA VAL A 413 6.23 6.35 -6.55
C VAL A 413 6.03 7.09 -5.23
N LEU A 414 5.46 6.41 -4.23
CA LEU A 414 5.32 6.94 -2.87
C LEU A 414 6.67 6.81 -2.13
N PRO A 415 7.36 7.93 -1.85
CA PRO A 415 8.76 7.90 -1.43
C PRO A 415 8.94 7.61 0.07
N LYS A 416 7.90 7.87 0.88
CA LYS A 416 7.98 7.81 2.35
C LYS A 416 7.36 6.53 2.88
N CYS A 417 8.08 5.86 3.78
CA CYS A 417 7.52 4.77 4.59
C CYS A 417 7.12 5.30 5.96
N TYR A 418 5.85 5.14 6.34
CA TYR A 418 5.28 5.57 7.62
C TYR A 418 5.21 4.44 8.65
N ARG A 419 5.47 3.21 8.19
CA ARG A 419 5.29 1.99 8.97
C ARG A 419 6.58 1.61 9.66
N ASN A 420 7.59 1.23 8.90
CA ASN A 420 8.81 0.65 9.44
C ASN A 420 9.86 1.74 9.68
N THR A 421 10.65 1.57 10.75
CA THR A 421 11.79 2.44 11.00
C THR A 421 12.81 2.32 9.86
N PRO A 422 13.58 3.38 9.56
CA PRO A 422 14.61 3.34 8.51
C PRO A 422 15.62 2.22 8.77
N TRP A 423 15.97 1.99 10.03
CA TRP A 423 16.91 0.95 10.46
C TRP A 423 16.36 -0.46 10.26
N ALA A 424 15.09 -0.72 10.63
CA ALA A 424 14.46 -2.02 10.42
C ALA A 424 14.33 -2.35 8.93
N LEU A 425 13.99 -1.37 8.10
CA LEU A 425 13.94 -1.52 6.64
C LEU A 425 15.31 -1.83 6.04
N THR A 426 16.36 -1.09 6.42
CA THR A 426 17.69 -1.35 5.89
C THR A 426 18.24 -2.70 6.33
N ALA A 427 18.06 -3.07 7.61
CA ALA A 427 18.41 -4.40 8.08
C ALA A 427 17.62 -5.50 7.34
N ALA A 428 16.32 -5.30 7.11
CA ALA A 428 15.51 -6.23 6.35
C ALA A 428 16.03 -6.38 4.91
N HIS A 429 16.35 -5.29 4.20
CA HIS A 429 16.92 -5.37 2.85
C HIS A 429 18.26 -6.11 2.84
N ALA A 430 19.17 -5.77 3.74
CA ALA A 430 20.47 -6.43 3.82
C ALA A 430 20.33 -7.94 4.02
N ILE A 431 19.46 -8.37 4.93
CA ILE A 431 19.17 -9.78 5.20
C ILE A 431 18.41 -10.42 4.04
N GLY A 432 17.40 -9.76 3.48
CA GLY A 432 16.58 -10.27 2.38
C GLY A 432 17.40 -10.55 1.13
N PHE A 433 18.28 -9.62 0.76
CA PHE A 433 19.17 -9.72 -0.40
C PHE A 433 20.44 -10.52 -0.11
N GLY A 434 20.73 -10.79 1.17
CA GLY A 434 21.95 -11.44 1.60
C GLY A 434 23.20 -10.64 1.21
N LEU A 435 23.14 -9.31 1.35
CA LEU A 435 24.18 -8.39 0.85
C LEU A 435 25.57 -8.63 1.44
N TYR A 436 25.63 -9.17 2.65
CA TYR A 436 26.88 -9.41 3.39
C TYR A 436 27.23 -10.89 3.53
N ARG A 437 26.68 -11.73 2.64
CA ARG A 437 27.12 -13.11 2.46
C ARG A 437 28.27 -13.16 1.46
N ASP A 438 28.92 -14.32 1.37
CA ASP A 438 29.91 -14.60 0.32
C ASP A 438 29.28 -14.49 -1.08
N GLU A 439 28.02 -14.91 -1.21
CA GLU A 439 27.22 -14.80 -2.44
C GLU A 439 25.87 -14.13 -2.13
N LEU A 440 25.50 -13.13 -2.95
CA LEU A 440 24.19 -12.49 -2.94
C LEU A 440 23.08 -13.53 -3.10
N VAL A 441 21.98 -13.35 -2.36
CA VAL A 441 20.82 -14.25 -2.45
C VAL A 441 19.92 -13.86 -3.62
N GLN A 442 19.72 -12.57 -3.80
CA GLN A 442 18.88 -11.98 -4.85
C GLN A 442 19.29 -10.53 -5.09
N HIS A 443 18.87 -9.96 -6.22
CA HIS A 443 19.06 -8.56 -6.59
C HIS A 443 17.99 -8.12 -7.58
N PHE A 444 17.68 -6.82 -7.64
CA PHE A 444 16.78 -6.27 -8.65
C PHE A 444 17.37 -6.38 -10.06
N ASP A 445 16.55 -6.67 -11.05
CA ASP A 445 16.99 -6.61 -12.45
C ASP A 445 17.34 -5.18 -12.88
N ASN A 446 16.61 -4.20 -12.37
CA ASN A 446 16.86 -2.79 -12.59
C ASN A 446 17.45 -2.13 -11.33
N PRO A 447 18.75 -1.75 -11.32
CA PRO A 447 19.36 -1.05 -10.19
C PRO A 447 18.65 0.22 -9.76
N GLN A 448 17.95 0.91 -10.67
CA GLN A 448 17.22 2.15 -10.37
C GLN A 448 16.12 1.95 -9.34
N LEU A 449 15.61 0.71 -9.14
CA LEU A 449 14.61 0.41 -8.13
C LEU A 449 15.09 0.74 -6.71
N TRP A 450 16.40 0.68 -6.42
CA TRP A 450 16.95 1.16 -5.15
C TRP A 450 16.60 2.63 -4.88
N ALA A 451 16.66 3.46 -5.92
CA ALA A 451 16.31 4.87 -5.81
C ALA A 451 14.79 5.08 -5.61
N ASP A 452 13.97 4.25 -6.26
CA ASP A 452 12.50 4.26 -6.17
C ASP A 452 12.01 3.84 -4.78
N ILE A 453 12.68 2.88 -4.14
CA ILE A 453 12.36 2.45 -2.76
C ILE A 453 13.02 3.34 -1.69
N GLY A 454 13.59 4.47 -2.09
CA GLY A 454 13.99 5.54 -1.18
C GLY A 454 15.45 5.55 -0.75
N TYR A 455 16.34 4.81 -1.41
CA TYR A 455 17.80 4.95 -1.26
C TYR A 455 18.36 6.05 -2.16
N GLU A 456 19.52 6.58 -1.78
CA GLU A 456 20.38 7.43 -2.61
C GLU A 456 21.82 6.92 -2.59
N VAL A 457 22.55 7.23 -3.66
CA VAL A 457 23.96 6.89 -3.77
C VAL A 457 24.76 7.87 -2.92
N GLU A 458 25.34 7.38 -1.84
CA GLU A 458 26.30 8.14 -1.04
C GLU A 458 27.69 8.11 -1.72
N LYS A 459 28.12 6.93 -2.21
CA LYS A 459 29.40 6.72 -2.89
C LYS A 459 29.27 5.64 -3.98
N GLY A 460 30.15 5.70 -4.99
CA GLY A 460 30.20 4.70 -6.06
C GLY A 460 29.16 4.94 -7.16
N HIS A 461 28.75 3.87 -7.85
CA HIS A 461 27.83 3.95 -9.00
C HIS A 461 26.74 2.88 -8.90
N LEU A 462 25.49 3.29 -9.10
CA LEU A 462 24.33 2.39 -9.15
C LEU A 462 24.20 1.73 -10.54
N SER A 463 25.21 0.94 -10.89
CA SER A 463 25.29 0.20 -12.16
C SER A 463 25.80 -1.22 -11.91
N LEU A 464 25.35 -2.19 -12.73
CA LEU A 464 25.74 -3.60 -12.59
C LEU A 464 27.27 -3.75 -12.61
N GLY A 465 27.79 -4.63 -11.76
CA GLY A 465 29.23 -4.88 -11.57
C GLY A 465 30.00 -3.76 -10.87
N SER A 466 29.34 -2.68 -10.45
CA SER A 466 29.99 -1.55 -9.78
C SER A 466 29.78 -1.60 -8.27
N HIS A 467 30.77 -1.10 -7.54
CA HIS A 467 30.65 -0.87 -6.11
C HIS A 467 29.73 0.33 -5.84
N VAL A 468 28.86 0.20 -4.84
CA VAL A 468 27.95 1.26 -4.41
C VAL A 468 27.84 1.30 -2.89
N VAL A 469 27.65 2.50 -2.38
CA VAL A 469 27.25 2.77 -1.00
C VAL A 469 25.89 3.48 -1.06
N LEU A 470 24.85 2.83 -0.54
CA LEU A 470 23.48 3.31 -0.54
C LEU A 470 23.04 3.69 0.86
N ASP A 471 22.63 4.94 1.01
CA ASP A 471 22.00 5.44 2.23
C ASP A 471 20.50 5.66 2.00
N ARG A 472 19.71 5.58 3.07
CA ARG A 472 18.27 5.83 3.00
C ARG A 472 18.04 7.33 3.06
N LYS A 473 17.48 7.92 2.00
CA LYS A 473 17.21 9.36 1.92
C LYS A 473 16.46 9.82 3.17
N ALA A 474 16.91 10.89 3.83
CA ALA A 474 16.25 11.45 5.00
C ALA A 474 14.76 11.78 4.73
N LYS A 475 14.43 12.19 3.49
CA LYS A 475 13.05 12.47 3.07
C LYS A 475 12.17 11.23 2.84
N SER A 476 12.72 10.02 2.87
CA SER A 476 12.00 8.74 2.67
C SER A 476 11.51 8.12 3.99
N ALA A 477 11.77 8.78 5.12
CA ALA A 477 11.27 8.42 6.44
C ALA A 477 10.78 9.69 7.18
N PRO A 478 9.70 9.62 7.96
CA PRO A 478 9.29 10.71 8.83
C PRO A 478 10.36 11.07 9.88
N SER A 479 10.47 12.36 10.21
CA SER A 479 11.47 12.84 11.19
C SER A 479 11.25 12.27 12.58
N PHE A 480 10.00 11.97 12.94
CA PHE A 480 9.65 11.40 14.24
C PHE A 480 10.39 10.09 14.53
N PHE A 481 10.81 9.31 13.52
CA PHE A 481 11.60 8.10 13.78
C PHE A 481 12.95 8.44 14.40
N PHE A 482 13.63 9.47 13.86
CA PHE A 482 14.93 9.92 14.35
C PHE A 482 14.83 10.70 15.67
N GLU A 483 13.69 11.33 15.93
CA GLU A 483 13.44 12.09 17.17
C GLU A 483 13.03 11.20 18.35
N LEU A 484 12.34 10.09 18.10
CA LEU A 484 11.69 9.28 19.13
C LEU A 484 12.35 7.93 19.40
N LEU A 485 13.15 7.43 18.47
CA LEU A 485 13.73 6.09 18.52
C LEU A 485 15.23 6.14 18.29
N THR A 486 15.93 5.07 18.67
CA THR A 486 17.35 4.86 18.37
C THR A 486 17.54 3.56 17.59
N PRO A 487 18.57 3.46 16.73
CA PRO A 487 18.83 2.24 15.96
C PRO A 487 19.07 1.00 16.84
N GLU A 488 19.76 1.17 17.97
CA GLU A 488 20.11 0.07 18.89
C GLU A 488 18.89 -0.54 19.57
N ASP A 489 17.86 0.28 19.80
CA ASP A 489 16.61 -0.20 20.38
C ASP A 489 15.60 -0.62 19.30
N ALA A 490 15.56 0.03 18.15
CA ALA A 490 14.60 -0.27 17.09
C ALA A 490 14.77 -1.68 16.51
N VAL A 491 16.01 -2.17 16.37
CA VAL A 491 16.30 -3.47 15.75
C VAL A 491 17.29 -4.25 16.61
N GLN A 492 16.96 -5.50 16.97
CA GLN A 492 17.87 -6.36 17.72
C GLN A 492 17.84 -7.80 17.18
N PHE A 493 19.02 -8.40 17.02
CA PHE A 493 19.20 -9.82 16.71
C PHE A 493 19.79 -10.53 17.93
N ILE A 494 19.06 -11.50 18.48
CA ILE A 494 19.34 -12.05 19.81
C ILE A 494 19.51 -13.58 19.71
N PRO A 495 20.74 -14.10 19.83
CA PRO A 495 21.01 -15.52 19.69
C PRO A 495 20.78 -16.27 21.00
N PHE A 496 20.27 -17.50 20.87
CA PHE A 496 20.07 -18.43 21.97
C PHE A 496 20.71 -19.79 21.67
N GLN A 497 20.98 -20.56 22.72
CA GLN A 497 21.49 -21.93 22.61
C GLN A 497 20.34 -22.95 22.57
N ALA A 498 19.33 -22.77 23.43
CA ALA A 498 18.19 -23.67 23.54
C ALA A 498 16.84 -22.96 23.27
N THR A 499 15.86 -23.72 22.80
CA THR A 499 14.49 -23.24 22.59
C THR A 499 13.85 -22.75 23.88
N SER A 500 14.09 -23.44 25.00
CA SER A 500 13.60 -23.03 26.33
C SER A 500 14.10 -21.65 26.73
N ASP A 501 15.35 -21.32 26.47
CA ASP A 501 15.95 -20.04 26.85
C ASP A 501 15.36 -18.91 26.02
N GLN A 502 15.21 -19.14 24.72
CA GLN A 502 14.54 -18.20 23.82
C GLN A 502 13.09 -17.96 24.24
N ASP A 503 12.31 -19.01 24.49
CA ASP A 503 10.89 -18.90 24.86
C ASP A 503 10.69 -18.17 26.18
N ASN A 504 11.53 -18.50 27.18
CA ASN A 504 11.51 -17.80 28.45
C ASN A 504 11.82 -16.32 28.23
N TRP A 505 12.91 -15.99 27.54
CA TRP A 505 13.30 -14.60 27.26
C TRP A 505 12.23 -13.81 26.51
N ILE A 506 11.57 -14.42 25.52
CA ILE A 506 10.45 -13.80 24.80
C ILE A 506 9.31 -13.50 25.78
N ALA A 507 8.92 -14.47 26.61
CA ALA A 507 7.84 -14.27 27.56
C ALA A 507 8.16 -13.20 28.62
N GLU A 508 9.41 -13.10 29.10
CA GLU A 508 9.80 -12.02 30.01
C GLU A 508 9.79 -10.66 29.31
N SER A 509 10.26 -10.61 28.07
CA SER A 509 10.35 -9.37 27.30
C SER A 509 8.96 -8.84 26.96
N VAL A 510 8.05 -9.70 26.50
CA VAL A 510 6.63 -9.33 26.28
C VAL A 510 5.96 -8.88 27.58
N ALA A 511 6.26 -9.52 28.73
CA ALA A 511 5.72 -9.10 30.01
C ALA A 511 6.19 -7.69 30.41
N ARG A 512 7.48 -7.37 30.19
CA ARG A 512 8.03 -6.03 30.44
C ARG A 512 7.49 -5.00 29.46
N ASP A 513 7.39 -5.33 28.19
CA ASP A 513 6.80 -4.46 27.15
C ASP A 513 5.41 -3.96 27.55
N ILE A 514 4.58 -4.84 28.13
CA ILE A 514 3.23 -4.50 28.56
C ILE A 514 3.22 -3.76 29.91
N SER A 515 3.93 -4.29 30.90
CA SER A 515 3.82 -3.81 32.28
C SER A 515 4.68 -2.58 32.59
N GLU A 516 5.88 -2.50 32.01
CA GLU A 516 6.86 -1.44 32.24
C GLU A 516 6.86 -0.42 31.10
N HIS A 517 6.76 -0.88 29.85
CA HIS A 517 6.80 -0.02 28.67
C HIS A 517 5.42 0.43 28.17
N GLU A 518 4.35 0.11 28.91
CA GLU A 518 2.97 0.54 28.66
C GLU A 518 2.43 0.19 27.26
N LEU A 519 2.96 -0.87 26.62
CA LEU A 519 2.38 -1.41 25.40
C LEU A 519 1.10 -2.18 25.71
N ARG A 520 0.13 -2.12 24.80
CA ARG A 520 -1.04 -2.98 24.86
C ARG A 520 -0.69 -4.37 24.33
N HIS A 521 -1.51 -5.36 24.65
CA HIS A 521 -1.36 -6.70 24.09
C HIS A 521 -1.45 -6.70 22.55
N GLU A 522 -2.32 -5.86 21.99
CA GLU A 522 -2.49 -5.65 20.54
C GLU A 522 -1.30 -4.93 19.88
N ASP A 523 -0.40 -4.33 20.65
CA ASP A 523 0.83 -3.70 20.14
C ASP A 523 1.98 -4.68 19.96
N VAL A 524 1.78 -5.94 20.36
CA VAL A 524 2.79 -7.00 20.29
C VAL A 524 2.33 -8.10 19.33
N LEU A 525 3.18 -8.41 18.36
CA LEU A 525 2.97 -9.51 17.42
C LEU A 525 4.16 -10.46 17.43
N ILE A 526 3.87 -11.76 17.53
CA ILE A 526 4.87 -12.81 17.41
C ILE A 526 4.70 -13.50 16.05
N VAL A 527 5.75 -13.47 15.23
CA VAL A 527 5.78 -14.07 13.89
C VAL A 527 6.66 -15.31 13.89
N LEU A 528 6.07 -16.43 13.48
CA LEU A 528 6.75 -17.70 13.24
C LEU A 528 7.04 -17.81 11.74
N PRO A 529 8.32 -17.78 11.30
CA PRO A 529 8.72 -17.87 9.90
C PRO A 529 8.23 -19.15 9.22
N GLU A 530 8.32 -20.30 9.90
CA GLU A 530 8.02 -21.60 9.31
C GLU A 530 6.54 -22.01 9.52
N PRO A 531 5.70 -22.01 8.46
CA PRO A 531 4.26 -22.23 8.61
C PRO A 531 3.91 -23.66 8.99
N TYR A 532 4.67 -24.64 8.51
CA TYR A 532 4.41 -26.07 8.70
C TYR A 532 4.50 -26.49 10.17
N VAL A 533 5.43 -25.90 10.94
CA VAL A 533 5.62 -26.18 12.37
C VAL A 533 4.97 -25.12 13.26
N ALA A 534 4.36 -24.07 12.70
CA ALA A 534 3.84 -22.94 13.46
C ALA A 534 2.86 -23.37 14.58
N ARG A 535 1.99 -24.36 14.32
CA ARG A 535 1.02 -24.84 15.32
C ARG A 535 1.68 -25.53 16.51
N SER A 536 2.63 -26.43 16.27
CA SER A 536 3.33 -27.13 17.34
C SER A 536 4.24 -26.15 18.10
N ARG A 537 4.93 -25.27 17.38
CA ARG A 537 5.78 -24.23 17.97
C ARG A 537 5.01 -23.27 18.87
N PHE A 538 3.81 -22.87 18.44
CA PHE A 538 2.90 -22.03 19.23
C PHE A 538 2.46 -22.72 20.52
N ALA A 539 2.19 -24.03 20.52
CA ALA A 539 1.75 -24.72 21.72
C ALA A 539 2.80 -24.63 22.85
N GLY A 540 4.09 -24.79 22.53
CA GLY A 540 5.20 -24.61 23.47
C GLY A 540 5.30 -23.17 23.97
N LEU A 541 5.38 -22.21 23.06
CA LEU A 541 5.50 -20.79 23.42
C LEU A 541 4.31 -20.28 24.23
N LYS A 542 3.09 -20.72 23.91
CA LYS A 542 1.86 -20.38 24.63
C LYS A 542 1.93 -20.82 26.09
N ALA A 543 2.48 -22.00 26.39
CA ALA A 543 2.60 -22.48 27.76
C ALA A 543 3.53 -21.58 28.59
N VAL A 544 4.63 -21.13 28.00
CA VAL A 544 5.59 -20.24 28.66
C VAL A 544 4.98 -18.84 28.87
N LEU A 545 4.33 -18.26 27.85
CA LEU A 545 3.59 -17.00 27.97
C LEU A 545 2.51 -17.09 29.08
N TRP A 546 1.74 -18.16 29.10
CA TRP A 546 0.70 -18.38 30.10
C TRP A 546 1.26 -18.44 31.53
N SER A 547 2.43 -19.06 31.71
CA SER A 547 3.10 -19.12 33.03
C SER A 547 3.44 -17.74 33.60
N ARG A 548 3.53 -16.72 32.74
CA ARG A 548 3.74 -15.31 33.07
C ARG A 548 2.45 -14.49 33.14
N GLY A 549 1.29 -15.15 33.05
CA GLY A 549 -0.02 -14.48 33.05
C GLY A 549 -0.38 -13.82 31.72
N LEU A 550 0.38 -14.08 30.64
CA LEU A 550 0.11 -13.53 29.32
C LEU A 550 -0.82 -14.45 28.54
N GLN A 551 -1.95 -13.91 28.08
CA GLN A 551 -2.84 -14.59 27.15
C GLN A 551 -2.25 -14.52 25.74
N ALA A 552 -2.27 -15.63 25.02
CA ALA A 552 -1.82 -15.68 23.63
C ALA A 552 -2.76 -16.54 22.77
N HIS A 553 -2.95 -16.12 21.53
CA HIS A 553 -3.79 -16.82 20.57
C HIS A 553 -3.08 -16.95 19.22
N MET A 554 -3.36 -18.05 18.53
CA MET A 554 -3.00 -18.21 17.13
C MET A 554 -4.24 -18.07 16.27
N PRO A 555 -4.35 -17.02 15.45
CA PRO A 555 -5.48 -16.83 14.54
C PRO A 555 -5.61 -18.02 13.59
N SER A 556 -6.52 -18.97 13.85
CA SER A 556 -6.61 -20.21 13.08
C SER A 556 -7.96 -20.95 13.21
N VAL A 557 -8.35 -21.61 12.10
CA VAL A 557 -9.28 -22.76 11.97
C VAL A 557 -10.78 -22.58 12.30
N ASN A 558 -11.19 -21.65 13.16
CA ASN A 558 -12.61 -21.42 13.43
C ASN A 558 -13.16 -20.26 12.58
N ALA A 559 -14.08 -20.59 11.67
CA ALA A 559 -14.80 -19.63 10.83
C ALA A 559 -15.59 -18.63 11.69
N GLY A 560 -15.10 -17.40 11.83
CA GLY A 560 -15.89 -16.34 12.47
C GLY A 560 -15.20 -15.01 12.73
N VAL A 561 -13.88 -14.96 12.88
CA VAL A 561 -13.18 -13.69 13.21
C VAL A 561 -12.11 -13.41 12.15
N ASP A 562 -12.37 -12.41 11.31
CA ASP A 562 -11.43 -11.92 10.27
C ASP A 562 -10.31 -11.02 10.87
N SER A 563 -10.30 -10.77 12.18
CA SER A 563 -9.28 -9.96 12.89
C SER A 563 -8.10 -10.81 13.38
N LEU A 564 -6.87 -10.35 13.12
CA LEU A 564 -5.63 -10.94 13.66
C LEU A 564 -5.46 -10.63 15.15
N PHE A 565 -5.87 -9.44 15.60
CA PHE A 565 -5.68 -8.97 16.96
C PHE A 565 -6.95 -9.16 17.79
N LEU A 566 -6.78 -9.60 19.03
CA LEU A 566 -7.83 -9.73 20.03
C LEU A 566 -7.45 -8.89 21.26
N GLU A 567 -8.42 -8.23 21.88
CA GLU A 567 -8.18 -7.46 23.10
C GLU A 567 -7.60 -8.36 24.20
N ASN A 568 -6.61 -7.83 24.94
CA ASN A 568 -5.94 -8.51 26.05
C ASN A 568 -5.31 -9.87 25.68
N SER A 569 -4.89 -10.07 24.43
CA SER A 569 -4.23 -11.30 24.00
C SER A 569 -3.16 -11.04 22.94
N ILE A 570 -1.99 -11.66 23.11
CA ILE A 570 -0.87 -11.56 22.18
C ILE A 570 -1.15 -12.42 20.95
N ALA A 571 -1.06 -11.80 19.77
CA ALA A 571 -1.21 -12.50 18.51
C ALA A 571 0.09 -13.27 18.16
N VAL A 572 -0.04 -14.57 17.89
CA VAL A 572 1.06 -15.43 17.41
C VAL A 572 0.66 -16.07 16.10
N THR A 573 1.39 -15.81 15.01
CA THR A 573 0.97 -16.24 13.68
C THR A 573 2.15 -16.66 12.80
N HIS A 574 1.87 -17.41 11.74
CA HIS A 574 2.85 -17.65 10.68
C HIS A 574 2.95 -16.44 9.72
N VAL A 575 4.08 -16.34 8.99
CA VAL A 575 4.41 -15.19 8.13
C VAL A 575 3.30 -14.83 7.12
N PHE A 576 2.71 -15.81 6.43
CA PHE A 576 1.69 -15.57 5.41
C PHE A 576 0.43 -14.87 5.96
N ARG A 577 0.12 -15.06 7.24
CA ARG A 577 -1.03 -14.42 7.90
C ARG A 577 -0.63 -13.15 8.66
N ALA A 578 0.66 -12.99 8.96
CA ALA A 578 1.21 -11.71 9.41
C ALA A 578 1.20 -10.66 8.28
N LYS A 579 1.33 -11.08 7.00
CA LYS A 579 1.24 -10.16 5.86
C LYS A 579 -0.07 -9.37 5.90
N GLY A 580 0.02 -8.06 5.68
CA GLY A 580 -1.10 -7.11 5.79
C GLY A 580 -1.44 -6.69 7.23
N ASN A 581 -0.81 -7.25 8.26
CA ASN A 581 -1.00 -6.88 9.65
C ASN A 581 0.32 -6.38 10.27
N GLU A 582 0.25 -5.48 11.24
CA GLU A 582 1.42 -4.87 11.89
C GLU A 582 1.18 -4.63 13.38
N ALA A 583 2.28 -4.54 14.13
CA ALA A 583 2.27 -4.20 15.54
C ALA A 583 3.41 -3.24 15.87
N ALA A 584 3.33 -2.54 17.01
CA ALA A 584 4.40 -1.65 17.45
C ALA A 584 5.71 -2.40 17.66
N MET A 585 5.62 -3.52 18.39
CA MET A 585 6.70 -4.44 18.72
C MET A 585 6.46 -5.78 18.02
N VAL A 586 7.46 -6.27 17.28
CA VAL A 586 7.40 -7.57 16.62
C VAL A 586 8.52 -8.47 17.10
N TYR A 587 8.15 -9.69 17.49
CA TYR A 587 9.09 -10.77 17.79
C TYR A 587 9.12 -11.75 16.62
N VAL A 588 10.24 -11.83 15.90
CA VAL A 588 10.49 -12.86 14.89
C VAL A 588 11.20 -14.02 15.59
N VAL A 589 10.54 -15.18 15.65
CA VAL A 589 11.00 -16.33 16.46
C VAL A 589 11.49 -17.44 15.56
N ASP A 590 12.61 -18.07 15.91
CA ASP A 590 13.25 -19.13 15.10
C ASP A 590 13.74 -18.64 13.72
N ALA A 591 14.35 -17.45 13.70
CA ALA A 591 14.81 -16.82 12.46
C ALA A 591 15.92 -17.59 11.75
N GLU A 592 16.56 -18.60 12.37
CA GLU A 592 17.44 -19.55 11.69
C GLU A 592 16.81 -20.18 10.43
N PHE A 593 15.47 -20.22 10.35
CA PHE A 593 14.73 -20.63 9.17
C PHE A 593 15.19 -19.90 7.91
N GLY A 594 15.51 -18.60 8.03
CA GLY A 594 15.98 -17.73 6.94
C GLY A 594 17.33 -18.13 6.34
N ASN A 595 18.08 -19.00 7.01
CA ASN A 595 19.39 -19.48 6.57
C ASN A 595 19.48 -21.00 6.46
N GLY A 596 18.38 -21.73 6.69
CA GLY A 596 18.33 -23.19 6.60
C GLY A 596 17.74 -23.70 5.28
N GLY A 597 17.89 -25.00 5.04
CA GLY A 597 17.15 -25.76 4.02
C GLY A 597 17.39 -25.38 2.56
N SER A 598 16.56 -25.94 1.67
CA SER A 598 16.46 -25.55 0.26
C SER A 598 15.64 -24.26 0.12
N ASN A 599 15.85 -23.53 -0.98
CA ASN A 599 15.19 -22.26 -1.31
C ASN A 599 15.45 -21.11 -0.34
N LEU A 600 16.68 -20.61 -0.41
CA LEU A 600 17.15 -19.50 0.41
C LEU A 600 16.40 -18.18 0.10
N VAL A 601 15.98 -17.94 -1.15
CA VAL A 601 15.27 -16.71 -1.54
C VAL A 601 13.93 -16.60 -0.81
N THR A 602 13.08 -17.62 -0.90
CA THR A 602 11.77 -17.64 -0.23
C THR A 602 11.90 -17.52 1.29
N ARG A 603 12.92 -18.16 1.87
CA ARG A 603 13.21 -18.11 3.30
C ARG A 603 13.71 -16.72 3.74
N ARG A 604 14.55 -16.06 2.95
CA ARG A 604 14.99 -14.68 3.20
C ARG A 604 13.85 -13.68 3.03
N ASN A 605 13.00 -13.85 2.02
CA ASN A 605 11.79 -13.06 1.84
C ASN A 605 10.81 -13.23 3.00
N THR A 606 10.75 -14.43 3.59
CA THR A 606 9.99 -14.70 4.80
C THR A 606 10.51 -13.88 6.00
N ILE A 607 11.83 -13.87 6.23
CA ILE A 607 12.43 -13.06 7.31
C ILE A 607 12.26 -11.56 7.05
N PHE A 608 12.47 -11.10 5.81
CA PHE A 608 12.18 -9.73 5.39
C PHE A 608 10.73 -9.34 5.71
N THR A 609 9.79 -10.19 5.32
CA THR A 609 8.35 -9.95 5.56
C THR A 609 8.04 -9.90 7.05
N ALA A 610 8.65 -10.77 7.86
CA ALA A 610 8.47 -10.79 9.31
C ALA A 610 9.02 -9.52 9.99
N ILE A 611 10.23 -9.08 9.63
CA ILE A 611 10.83 -7.85 10.16
C ILE A 611 9.96 -6.62 9.81
N THR A 612 9.47 -6.56 8.57
CA THR A 612 8.66 -5.45 8.08
C THR A 612 7.22 -5.43 8.61
N ARG A 613 6.85 -6.30 9.56
CA ARG A 613 5.59 -6.18 10.32
C ARG A 613 5.70 -5.20 11.50
N SER A 614 6.91 -4.74 11.84
CA SER A 614 7.16 -3.84 12.98
C SER A 614 6.91 -2.37 12.65
N ARG A 615 6.24 -1.64 13.55
CA ARG A 615 6.06 -0.19 13.41
C ARG A 615 7.16 0.63 14.07
N ALA A 616 7.73 0.13 15.16
CA ALA A 616 8.80 0.82 15.88
C ALA A 616 9.93 -0.13 16.26
N TRP A 617 9.61 -1.28 16.84
CA TRP A 617 10.60 -2.19 17.38
C TRP A 617 10.47 -3.60 16.82
N VAL A 618 11.61 -4.22 16.55
CA VAL A 618 11.71 -5.63 16.17
C VAL A 618 12.77 -6.34 17.02
N ARG A 619 12.42 -7.54 17.47
CA ARG A 619 13.32 -8.49 18.14
C ARG A 619 13.37 -9.75 17.29
N VAL A 620 14.48 -9.95 16.59
CA VAL A 620 14.73 -11.15 15.79
C VAL A 620 15.50 -12.13 16.66
N THR A 621 14.94 -13.30 16.89
CA THR A 621 15.52 -14.32 17.77
C THR A 621 15.72 -15.62 17.01
N GLY A 622 16.76 -16.36 17.38
CA GLY A 622 17.03 -17.65 16.76
C GLY A 622 18.17 -18.40 17.43
N ARG A 623 18.50 -19.55 16.88
CA ARG A 623 19.47 -20.49 17.45
C ARG A 623 20.40 -21.08 16.40
N GLY A 624 21.52 -21.62 16.88
CA GLY A 624 22.47 -22.38 16.05
C GLY A 624 23.22 -21.53 15.02
N GLU A 625 24.03 -22.21 14.20
CA GLU A 625 24.95 -21.56 13.25
C GLU A 625 24.22 -20.75 12.18
N ASN A 626 23.08 -21.23 11.70
CA ASN A 626 22.27 -20.52 10.70
C ASN A 626 21.78 -19.16 11.20
N PHE A 627 21.37 -19.07 12.47
CA PHE A 627 21.02 -17.78 13.06
C PHE A 627 22.25 -16.91 13.33
N GLN A 628 23.37 -17.50 13.77
CA GLN A 628 24.61 -16.74 13.96
C GLN A 628 25.12 -16.10 12.66
N ALA A 629 24.93 -16.75 11.51
CA ALA A 629 25.20 -16.14 10.22
C ALA A 629 24.31 -14.91 9.95
N LEU A 630 23.02 -14.96 10.32
CA LEU A 630 22.13 -13.79 10.22
C LEU A 630 22.57 -12.66 11.17
N VAL A 631 22.99 -13.01 12.39
CA VAL A 631 23.53 -12.05 13.37
C VAL A 631 24.77 -11.37 12.78
N ALA A 632 25.69 -12.12 12.18
CA ALA A 632 26.89 -11.56 11.57
C ALA A 632 26.57 -10.58 10.42
N GLU A 633 25.61 -10.92 9.55
CA GLU A 633 25.14 -10.02 8.49
C GLU A 633 24.50 -8.74 9.08
N TYR A 634 23.69 -8.86 10.13
CA TYR A 634 23.09 -7.70 10.82
C TYR A 634 24.15 -6.81 11.48
N GLU A 635 25.17 -7.37 12.11
CA GLU A 635 26.25 -6.60 12.71
C GLU A 635 27.06 -5.83 11.65
N GLN A 636 27.19 -6.34 10.42
CA GLN A 636 27.79 -5.60 9.30
C GLN A 636 26.97 -4.36 8.91
N VAL A 637 25.63 -4.46 8.94
CA VAL A 637 24.73 -3.32 8.69
C VAL A 637 24.86 -2.29 9.82
N LYS A 638 24.82 -2.78 11.06
CA LYS A 638 24.87 -1.94 12.25
C LYS A 638 26.20 -1.19 12.38
N SER A 639 27.32 -1.85 12.12
CA SER A 639 28.66 -1.23 12.19
C SER A 639 28.91 -0.18 11.10
N ARG A 640 28.03 -0.10 10.09
CA ARG A 640 28.07 0.88 8.99
C ARG A 640 26.94 1.91 9.11
N ASP A 641 26.41 2.12 10.31
CA ASP A 641 25.34 3.08 10.58
C ASP A 641 24.11 2.91 9.67
N PHE A 642 23.77 1.65 9.34
CA PHE A 642 22.65 1.29 8.46
C PHE A 642 22.77 1.84 7.04
N VAL A 643 23.99 1.98 6.54
CA VAL A 643 24.30 2.19 5.12
C VAL A 643 24.61 0.84 4.45
N LEU A 644 24.11 0.65 3.22
CA LEU A 644 24.36 -0.56 2.44
C LEU A 644 25.59 -0.39 1.56
N ASP A 645 26.61 -1.20 1.79
CA ASP A 645 27.93 -1.10 1.16
C ASP A 645 28.27 -2.43 0.50
N PHE A 646 28.11 -2.51 -0.82
CA PHE A 646 28.23 -3.76 -1.57
C PHE A 646 28.54 -3.51 -3.06
N THR A 647 28.83 -4.60 -3.79
CA THR A 647 29.03 -4.56 -5.24
C THR A 647 27.82 -5.17 -5.93
N LEU A 648 27.24 -4.46 -6.89
CA LEU A 648 26.12 -4.97 -7.67
C LEU A 648 26.58 -6.17 -8.52
N PRO A 649 25.74 -7.20 -8.69
CA PRO A 649 26.07 -8.31 -9.57
C PRO A 649 26.23 -7.81 -11.00
N THR A 650 27.11 -8.44 -11.76
CA THR A 650 27.16 -8.28 -13.22
C THR A 650 25.92 -8.91 -13.86
N GLU A 651 25.61 -8.55 -15.11
CA GLU A 651 24.51 -9.17 -15.87
C GLU A 651 24.62 -10.71 -15.90
N ARG A 652 25.84 -11.25 -15.96
CA ARG A 652 26.08 -12.70 -15.97
C ARG A 652 25.77 -13.35 -14.64
N GLU A 653 26.18 -12.72 -13.54
CA GLU A 653 25.91 -13.21 -12.18
C GLU A 653 24.42 -13.11 -11.86
N LEU A 654 23.77 -12.01 -12.23
CA LEU A 654 22.32 -11.83 -12.10
C LEU A 654 21.54 -12.89 -12.88
N ALA A 655 21.91 -13.14 -14.14
CA ALA A 655 21.27 -14.19 -14.94
C ALA A 655 21.55 -15.61 -14.43
N ALA A 656 22.70 -15.85 -13.79
CA ALA A 656 23.00 -17.13 -13.14
C ALA A 656 22.14 -17.32 -11.87
N MET A 657 22.04 -16.28 -11.05
CA MET A 657 21.23 -16.26 -9.84
C MET A 657 19.74 -16.48 -10.15
N ASN A 658 19.17 -15.73 -11.11
CA ASN A 658 17.78 -15.88 -11.51
C ASN A 658 17.47 -17.29 -12.05
N ARG A 659 18.39 -17.89 -12.82
CA ARG A 659 18.26 -19.28 -13.29
C ARG A 659 18.30 -20.30 -12.16
N LEU A 660 19.28 -20.17 -11.26
CA LEU A 660 19.40 -21.07 -10.11
C LEU A 660 18.18 -21.02 -9.20
N ASN A 661 17.60 -19.83 -9.03
CA ASN A 661 16.36 -19.65 -8.28
C ASN A 661 15.19 -20.36 -9.01
N GLN A 662 14.95 -20.06 -10.29
CA GLN A 662 13.91 -20.73 -11.08
C GLN A 662 14.00 -22.27 -11.10
N GLU A 663 15.21 -22.82 -11.22
CA GLU A 663 15.43 -24.28 -11.19
C GLU A 663 15.09 -24.89 -9.82
N ARG A 664 15.42 -24.17 -8.73
CA ARG A 664 15.08 -24.60 -7.36
C ARG A 664 13.58 -24.53 -7.10
N ALA A 665 12.90 -23.46 -7.55
CA ALA A 665 11.45 -23.34 -7.48
C ALA A 665 10.75 -24.52 -8.18
N ALA A 666 11.18 -24.87 -9.40
CA ALA A 666 10.62 -25.98 -10.16
C ALA A 666 10.87 -27.35 -9.47
N GLY A 667 12.04 -27.54 -8.86
CA GLY A 667 12.37 -28.73 -8.09
C GLY A 667 11.54 -28.87 -6.80
N GLU A 668 11.25 -27.77 -6.12
CA GLU A 668 10.39 -27.77 -4.93
C GLU A 668 8.92 -28.00 -5.27
N GLN A 669 8.41 -27.42 -6.36
CA GLN A 669 7.05 -27.74 -6.84
C GLN A 669 6.88 -29.24 -7.09
N ALA A 670 7.90 -29.90 -7.63
CA ALA A 670 7.89 -31.35 -7.80
C ALA A 670 7.90 -32.10 -6.46
N ASN A 671 8.65 -31.63 -5.46
CA ASN A 671 8.72 -32.23 -4.13
C ASN A 671 7.43 -32.01 -3.32
N ASP A 672 6.86 -30.81 -3.35
CA ASP A 672 5.60 -30.48 -2.65
C ASP A 672 4.43 -31.26 -3.25
N ALA A 673 4.38 -31.43 -4.57
CA ALA A 673 3.41 -32.31 -5.21
C ALA A 673 3.55 -33.78 -4.74
N VAL A 674 4.78 -34.25 -4.54
CA VAL A 674 5.05 -35.60 -4.03
C VAL A 674 4.66 -35.72 -2.55
N LEU A 675 5.00 -34.73 -1.71
CA LEU A 675 4.64 -34.69 -0.29
C LEU A 675 3.13 -34.61 -0.10
N GLN A 676 2.44 -33.80 -0.89
CA GLN A 676 0.98 -33.70 -0.89
C GLN A 676 0.33 -35.02 -1.31
N SER A 677 0.86 -35.67 -2.36
CA SER A 677 0.41 -37.02 -2.74
C SER A 677 0.62 -38.03 -1.61
N LEU A 678 1.67 -37.85 -0.81
CA LEU A 678 1.98 -38.68 0.35
C LEU A 678 1.02 -38.41 1.53
N GLU A 679 0.70 -37.14 1.81
CA GLU A 679 -0.30 -36.74 2.80
C GLU A 679 -1.70 -37.26 2.44
N GLU A 680 -2.10 -37.15 1.17
CA GLU A 680 -3.36 -37.70 0.67
C GLU A 680 -3.40 -39.22 0.84
N ALA A 681 -2.30 -39.91 0.52
CA ALA A 681 -2.19 -41.35 0.74
C ALA A 681 -2.28 -41.72 2.23
N LEU A 682 -1.64 -40.95 3.12
CA LEU A 682 -1.70 -41.14 4.57
C LEU A 682 -3.11 -40.89 5.12
N ALA A 683 -3.79 -39.84 4.67
CA ALA A 683 -5.18 -39.54 5.05
C ALA A 683 -6.14 -40.65 4.59
N MET A 684 -5.91 -41.25 3.41
CA MET A 684 -6.68 -42.41 2.95
C MET A 684 -6.44 -43.65 3.83
N VAL A 685 -5.23 -43.83 4.37
CA VAL A 685 -4.93 -44.90 5.34
C VAL A 685 -5.65 -44.64 6.67
N GLU A 686 -5.60 -43.43 7.20
CA GLU A 686 -6.29 -43.06 8.46
C GLU A 686 -7.81 -43.22 8.36
N GLN A 687 -8.39 -42.88 7.21
CA GLN A 687 -9.83 -43.05 6.92
C GLN A 687 -10.22 -44.51 6.62
N GLY A 688 -9.27 -45.45 6.63
CA GLY A 688 -9.50 -46.87 6.34
C GLY A 688 -9.85 -47.17 4.87
N ARG A 689 -9.65 -46.20 3.98
CA ARG A 689 -9.90 -46.32 2.53
C ARG A 689 -8.75 -46.97 1.77
N LEU A 690 -7.54 -46.90 2.32
CA LEU A 690 -6.34 -47.57 1.81
C LEU A 690 -5.80 -48.51 2.89
N ARG A 691 -5.66 -49.81 2.61
CA ARG A 691 -5.06 -50.77 3.57
C ARG A 691 -3.58 -50.92 3.28
N LEU A 692 -2.77 -51.17 4.30
CA LEU A 692 -1.33 -51.44 4.15
C LEU A 692 -1.00 -52.60 3.19
N ASN A 693 -1.96 -53.52 3.00
CA ASN A 693 -1.84 -54.64 2.05
C ASN A 693 -2.03 -54.24 0.59
N ASP A 694 -2.60 -53.06 0.33
CA ASP A 694 -2.83 -52.52 -1.02
C ASP A 694 -1.56 -51.84 -1.57
N LEU A 695 -0.56 -51.57 -0.71
CA LEU A 695 0.75 -51.07 -1.10
C LEU A 695 1.59 -52.17 -1.79
N THR A 696 2.40 -51.78 -2.77
CA THR A 696 3.35 -52.71 -3.41
C THR A 696 4.39 -53.24 -2.40
N PRO A 697 5.01 -54.42 -2.65
CA PRO A 697 6.06 -54.96 -1.79
C PRO A 697 7.23 -53.98 -1.57
N ARG A 698 7.58 -53.19 -2.60
CA ARG A 698 8.63 -52.16 -2.52
C ARG A 698 8.23 -51.02 -1.59
N GLN A 699 7.00 -50.51 -1.69
CA GLN A 699 6.48 -49.45 -0.81
C GLN A 699 6.41 -49.91 0.65
N ARG A 700 5.94 -51.14 0.92
CA ARG A 700 5.90 -51.72 2.27
C ARG A 700 7.30 -51.85 2.88
N THR A 701 8.29 -52.24 2.08
CA THR A 701 9.69 -52.36 2.51
C THR A 701 10.30 -50.99 2.83
N LEU A 702 9.99 -49.96 2.03
CA LEU A 702 10.45 -48.60 2.26
C LEU A 702 9.83 -48.01 3.53
N LEU A 703 8.52 -48.18 3.71
CA LEU A 703 7.79 -47.72 4.89
C LEU A 703 8.34 -48.39 6.17
N ALA A 704 8.59 -49.70 6.11
CA ALA A 704 9.17 -50.46 7.22
C ALA A 704 10.60 -50.03 7.58
N ARG A 705 11.40 -49.58 6.60
CA ARG A 705 12.73 -48.98 6.84
C ARG A 705 12.62 -47.61 7.53
N LEU A 706 11.75 -46.73 7.02
CA LEU A 706 11.54 -45.39 7.60
C LEU A 706 11.03 -45.44 9.04
N THR A 707 10.19 -46.42 9.38
CA THR A 707 9.75 -46.66 10.77
C THR A 707 10.81 -47.33 11.64
N ARG A 708 11.79 -48.04 11.05
CA ARG A 708 12.90 -48.66 11.79
C ARG A 708 14.01 -47.67 12.12
N ASP A 709 14.29 -46.72 11.23
CA ASP A 709 15.31 -45.70 11.49
C ASP A 709 14.86 -44.74 12.61
N ARG A 710 13.55 -44.49 12.76
CA ARG A 710 12.96 -43.76 13.92
C ARG A 710 12.97 -44.52 15.26
N LEU A 711 13.32 -45.80 15.29
CA LEU A 711 13.49 -46.55 16.55
C LEU A 711 14.95 -46.56 17.02
N ASN A 712 15.90 -46.13 16.18
CA ASN A 712 17.32 -46.03 16.53
C ASN A 712 17.76 -44.60 16.89
N ASP A 713 17.03 -43.57 16.44
CA ASP A 713 17.13 -42.23 17.01
C ASP A 713 16.12 -42.13 18.16
N GLY A 714 16.62 -42.26 19.38
CA GLY A 714 15.82 -42.20 20.60
C GLY A 714 15.04 -40.89 20.76
N PRO A 715 14.09 -40.82 21.69
CA PRO A 715 13.30 -39.62 21.88
C PRO A 715 14.15 -38.56 22.58
N GLU A 716 14.64 -37.57 21.83
CA GLU A 716 14.93 -36.25 22.39
C GLU A 716 13.58 -35.53 22.54
N PHE A 717 13.04 -35.60 23.77
CA PHE A 717 11.86 -34.85 24.21
C PHE A 717 12.23 -33.44 24.67
#